data_AF-A0A1M7PXY6-F1
#
_entry.id   AF-A0A1M7PXY6-F1
#
_cell.length_a   1.000
_cell.length_b   1.000
_cell.length_c   1.000
_cell.angle_alpha   90.00
_cell.angle_beta   90.00
_cell.angle_gamma   90.00
#
_symmetry.space_group_name_H-M   'P 1'
#
loop_
_entity.id
_entity.type
_entity.pdbx_description
1 polymer ?
#
loop_
_entity_poly.entity_id
_entity_poly.type
_entity_poly.pdbx_seq_one_letter_code
_entity_poly.pdbx_strand_id
1 'polypeptide(L)'
;MTLIRCGRLVALMLALAMTAGVRAQAAASPRAAAGAFTYATGPAPAWVVAAAEAPQAAVDRSAMHYRIIDRQLLADGKSIWDYNHVVRVVDTDAGLSVASQIEFEFDPSYQTFTLHHLDLVRNGKRIAKMDRRKIQLLQRETQLERRMLDGRVTVSAVLDDVRVGDEIDFAYSVRGANPVFGGKFVALEPLSSQRGPVQAYQVRLLAPVERSLQVRVGPADTVSTSQVRNGRRETSWRRVAVPRFNPDANAGFSVGAAQMLQVSEFADWAEVARWGQGLFAGLPAGPRVDAVAQEIRDKEATPADRVRAALRFVQQEVRYFGTEIGSSSHQPAAPDRVIEQRFGDCKDKVALLVALLRKLDVPATPVLVSMAARGRVGSLLPGPLAFDHVIARVELDGSTYWLDATRSRQTGQLENRQAVDFDAGLPLLASTTSMAVLPSAVDTDRQVVEDSLRFERFDADPVLESRVTFRGILAEAFRDTVTTQGPEAVQTQLAAPYLRLYPKARSLGAMEVVDSHVDDAVTFVQRFSVPGFWRFPEERMLVADIGYWATADVMLVAKAEQRRDAYAGPFLGTYRHSVALDFPGDVTAKPLSQSTTEGDAHFTWKGTFDADRKHAVYRSVLRVSADQIEAPAWPAYMEKLGKLWPKLSTNVSISTLAATDLDKLRADLNGVEEGLRSKKLKAATRIQADAHGRVVLLSAQLAAGRLTPPLQAQALTARGIQYDHLGRLADARRDFARALELAPDVTETQNAAAVNAIGLRELPRAVELTGSVLQRDPRDAEARRMRAVARYFQKDFAAAQADLEEVLTDPAAVQRGYPLLWLALAMRQAGQDPSALAARHPNEQLPADWPRPLVDYAIGTISADALIDAARATKVPAESLSEAYFYIGERYQAEGKRSRAMDFWRKSVDQGVLEFLEDMAARLRLAEPA
;
A
#
# COMPACT_ATOMS: atom_id res chain seq x y z
N MET A 1 -13.39 3.32 6.15
CA MET A 1 -12.60 2.27 5.47
C MET A 1 -11.57 2.78 4.43
N THR A 2 -11.41 4.10 4.26
CA THR A 2 -10.36 4.72 3.40
C THR A 2 -8.99 4.81 4.11
N LEU A 3 -8.95 4.61 5.43
CA LEU A 3 -7.81 4.91 6.31
C LEU A 3 -6.62 3.94 6.19
N ILE A 4 -6.80 2.71 5.69
CA ILE A 4 -5.74 1.68 5.65
C ILE A 4 -5.03 1.60 4.28
N ARG A 5 -5.41 2.42 3.29
CA ARG A 5 -4.81 2.35 1.95
C ARG A 5 -3.49 3.13 1.88
N CYS A 6 -2.44 2.40 1.43
CA CYS A 6 -1.14 2.85 0.94
C CYS A 6 -0.01 3.09 1.95
N GLY A 7 0.79 2.04 2.12
CA GLY A 7 2.19 2.06 2.52
C GLY A 7 2.60 0.64 2.92
N ARG A 8 3.45 -0.01 2.12
CA ARG A 8 3.87 -1.41 2.25
C ARG A 8 5.04 -1.51 3.22
N LEU A 9 4.83 -1.56 4.54
CA LEU A 9 5.97 -1.62 5.45
C LEU A 9 6.63 -3.02 5.43
N VAL A 10 5.84 -4.08 5.55
CA VAL A 10 6.32 -5.47 5.47
C VAL A 10 6.85 -5.79 4.07
N ALA A 11 6.16 -5.37 3.01
CA ALA A 11 6.64 -5.58 1.65
C ALA A 11 7.84 -4.69 1.28
N LEU A 12 8.01 -3.50 1.89
CA LEU A 12 9.26 -2.72 1.79
C LEU A 12 10.40 -3.45 2.51
N MET A 13 10.16 -4.00 3.70
CA MET A 13 11.16 -4.76 4.45
C MET A 13 11.54 -6.07 3.76
N LEU A 14 10.60 -6.75 3.09
CA LEU A 14 10.87 -7.93 2.29
C LEU A 14 11.54 -7.59 0.96
N ALA A 15 11.16 -6.49 0.30
CA ALA A 15 11.88 -5.99 -0.86
C ALA A 15 13.30 -5.58 -0.47
N LEU A 16 13.47 -4.92 0.68
CA LEU A 16 14.76 -4.62 1.28
C LEU A 16 15.49 -5.90 1.66
N ALA A 17 14.86 -6.94 2.20
CA ALA A 17 15.51 -8.22 2.48
C ALA A 17 16.01 -8.91 1.20
N MET A 18 15.17 -8.95 0.16
CA MET A 18 15.54 -9.45 -1.17
C MET A 18 16.57 -8.55 -1.88
N THR A 19 16.81 -7.34 -1.37
CA THR A 19 17.84 -6.41 -1.84
C THR A 19 18.87 -6.06 -0.75
N ALA A 20 18.93 -6.78 0.38
CA ALA A 20 19.69 -6.33 1.56
C ALA A 20 21.20 -6.57 1.39
N GLY A 21 21.58 -7.33 0.36
CA GLY A 21 22.95 -7.38 -0.16
C GLY A 21 23.27 -6.29 -1.20
N VAL A 22 22.32 -5.44 -1.57
CA VAL A 22 22.23 -4.69 -2.83
C VAL A 22 21.80 -3.25 -2.54
N ARG A 23 22.68 -2.43 -1.97
CA ARG A 23 22.61 -0.98 -2.20
C ARG A 23 23.96 -0.29 -1.97
N ALA A 24 24.20 0.67 -2.85
CA ALA A 24 25.49 1.30 -3.11
C ALA A 24 25.87 2.30 -2.01
N GLN A 25 27.07 2.12 -1.45
CA GLN A 25 27.91 3.27 -1.15
C GLN A 25 28.66 3.53 -2.46
N ALA A 26 28.63 4.76 -2.98
CA ALA A 26 29.36 5.14 -4.17
C ALA A 26 30.87 5.02 -3.90
N ALA A 27 31.40 3.80 -3.94
CA ALA A 27 32.81 3.58 -4.14
C ALA A 27 33.10 4.04 -5.57
N ALA A 28 34.05 4.95 -5.73
CA ALA A 28 34.56 5.35 -7.02
C ALA A 28 34.79 4.08 -7.85
N SER A 29 34.11 3.98 -8.99
CA SER A 29 34.24 2.84 -9.89
C SER A 29 35.75 2.57 -10.07
N PRO A 30 36.27 1.39 -9.70
CA PRO A 30 37.58 1.03 -10.17
C PRO A 30 37.47 1.08 -11.68
N ARG A 31 38.23 2.00 -12.30
CA ARG A 31 38.31 2.13 -13.74
C ARG A 31 38.87 0.79 -14.22
N ALA A 32 37.99 -0.12 -14.61
CA ALA A 32 38.37 -1.40 -15.15
C ALA A 32 39.33 -1.10 -16.30
N ALA A 33 40.52 -1.69 -16.24
CA ALA A 33 41.51 -1.54 -17.27
C ALA A 33 40.84 -1.90 -18.60
N ALA A 34 40.77 -0.93 -19.52
CA ALA A 34 40.23 -1.11 -20.85
C ALA A 34 41.14 -2.06 -21.63
N GLY A 35 40.95 -3.38 -21.43
CA GLY A 35 41.29 -4.34 -22.45
C GLY A 35 40.40 -4.04 -23.64
N ALA A 36 40.98 -3.80 -24.81
CA ALA A 36 40.22 -3.62 -26.03
C ALA A 36 39.51 -4.94 -26.34
N PHE A 37 38.25 -5.09 -25.91
CA PHE A 37 37.41 -6.20 -26.35
C PHE A 37 37.34 -6.15 -27.88
N THR A 38 37.35 -7.32 -28.51
CA THR A 38 37.25 -7.43 -29.97
C THR A 38 36.09 -8.32 -30.35
N TYR A 39 35.46 -7.99 -31.46
CA TYR A 39 34.49 -8.86 -32.12
C TYR A 39 34.97 -9.19 -33.54
N ALA A 40 34.58 -10.34 -34.04
CA ALA A 40 34.85 -10.75 -35.41
C ALA A 40 33.70 -10.36 -36.35
N THR A 41 33.99 -10.24 -37.64
CA THR A 41 32.98 -10.20 -38.70
C THR A 41 33.34 -11.26 -39.73
N GLY A 42 32.35 -11.95 -40.27
CA GLY A 42 32.59 -12.99 -41.28
C GLY A 42 31.30 -13.68 -41.71
N PRO A 43 31.34 -14.55 -42.74
CA PRO A 43 30.15 -15.26 -43.21
C PRO A 43 29.57 -16.16 -42.11
N ALA A 44 28.28 -16.51 -42.25
CA ALA A 44 27.65 -17.50 -41.40
C ALA A 44 28.40 -18.85 -41.50
N PRO A 45 28.51 -19.62 -40.41
CA PRO A 45 29.16 -20.93 -40.44
C PRO A 45 28.48 -21.89 -41.42
N ALA A 46 29.26 -22.75 -42.10
CA ALA A 46 28.75 -23.64 -43.15
C ALA A 46 27.71 -24.69 -42.69
N TRP A 47 27.59 -24.93 -41.38
CA TRP A 47 26.60 -25.87 -40.81
C TRP A 47 25.23 -25.24 -40.56
N VAL A 48 25.16 -23.90 -40.62
CA VAL A 48 23.92 -23.13 -40.52
C VAL A 48 23.15 -23.29 -41.83
N VAL A 49 21.85 -23.56 -41.70
CA VAL A 49 20.94 -23.65 -42.86
C VAL A 49 20.02 -22.43 -42.89
N ALA A 50 19.51 -22.05 -44.06
CA ALA A 50 18.55 -20.96 -44.13
C ALA A 50 17.30 -21.31 -43.31
N ALA A 51 16.80 -20.32 -42.57
CA ALA A 51 15.60 -20.48 -41.79
C ALA A 51 14.38 -20.68 -42.68
N ALA A 52 13.44 -21.53 -42.27
CA ALA A 52 12.27 -21.79 -43.09
C ALA A 52 11.29 -20.62 -42.94
N GLU A 53 10.91 -20.01 -44.06
CA GLU A 53 9.94 -18.91 -44.05
C GLU A 53 8.60 -19.38 -43.47
N ALA A 54 7.95 -18.53 -42.67
CA ALA A 54 6.57 -18.77 -42.27
C ALA A 54 5.63 -18.38 -43.42
N PRO A 55 4.48 -19.07 -43.56
CA PRO A 55 3.35 -18.50 -44.29
C PRO A 55 3.05 -17.10 -43.75
N GLN A 56 2.48 -16.22 -44.59
CA GLN A 56 2.07 -14.86 -44.23
C GLN A 56 0.89 -14.94 -43.22
N ALA A 57 1.16 -15.36 -42.00
CA ALA A 57 0.20 -15.43 -40.91
C ALA A 57 0.13 -14.05 -40.26
N ALA A 58 -1.08 -13.50 -40.14
CA ALA A 58 -1.31 -12.24 -39.46
C ALA A 58 -0.95 -12.41 -37.97
N VAL A 59 0.21 -11.90 -37.56
CA VAL A 59 0.54 -11.70 -36.14
C VAL A 59 -0.30 -10.56 -35.57
N ASP A 60 -0.54 -10.59 -34.26
CA ASP A 60 -1.25 -9.52 -33.58
C ASP A 60 -0.64 -8.14 -33.87
N ARG A 61 -1.50 -7.12 -34.02
CA ARG A 61 -1.03 -5.74 -34.19
C ARG A 61 -0.17 -5.33 -32.99
N SER A 62 1.01 -4.80 -33.28
CA SER A 62 1.98 -4.37 -32.27
C SER A 62 2.75 -3.16 -32.78
N ALA A 63 3.60 -2.57 -31.93
CA ALA A 63 4.49 -1.50 -32.36
C ALA A 63 5.64 -2.01 -33.24
N MET A 64 6.07 -3.25 -32.99
CA MET A 64 7.07 -3.99 -33.74
C MET A 64 6.83 -5.49 -33.54
N HIS A 65 6.91 -6.25 -34.62
CA HIS A 65 6.91 -7.71 -34.58
C HIS A 65 8.22 -8.28 -35.14
N TYR A 66 8.43 -9.57 -34.89
CA TYR A 66 9.52 -10.34 -35.46
C TYR A 66 8.98 -11.15 -36.64
N ARG A 67 9.53 -10.93 -37.83
CA ARG A 67 9.28 -11.82 -38.98
C ARG A 67 9.93 -13.18 -38.76
N ILE A 68 11.13 -13.18 -38.18
CA ILE A 68 11.81 -14.42 -37.80
C ILE A 68 12.65 -14.25 -36.55
N ILE A 69 12.65 -15.29 -35.71
CA ILE A 69 13.67 -15.57 -34.72
C ILE A 69 14.13 -17.00 -35.02
N ASP A 70 15.31 -17.12 -35.63
CA ASP A 70 15.97 -18.39 -35.90
C ASP A 70 17.21 -18.51 -35.02
N ARG A 71 17.25 -19.57 -34.23
CA ARG A 71 18.42 -19.93 -33.45
C ARG A 71 18.87 -21.33 -33.80
N GLN A 72 20.15 -21.48 -34.13
CA GLN A 72 20.75 -22.76 -34.45
C GLN A 72 21.93 -23.02 -33.54
N LEU A 73 21.95 -24.19 -32.93
CA LEU A 73 22.91 -24.62 -31.94
C LEU A 73 23.68 -25.82 -32.51
N LEU A 74 24.99 -25.79 -32.38
CA LEU A 74 25.86 -26.94 -32.66
C LEU A 74 26.62 -27.30 -31.39
N ALA A 75 26.25 -28.44 -30.81
CA ALA A 75 26.85 -29.01 -29.61
C ALA A 75 27.91 -30.06 -29.98
N ASP A 76 29.02 -29.61 -30.57
CA ASP A 76 30.09 -30.48 -31.07
C ASP A 76 31.35 -30.41 -30.19
N GLY A 77 31.68 -31.52 -29.52
CA GLY A 77 32.76 -31.58 -28.54
C GLY A 77 32.55 -30.62 -27.35
N LYS A 78 33.64 -29.99 -26.88
CA LYS A 78 33.66 -29.08 -25.73
C LYS A 78 33.24 -27.64 -26.05
N SER A 79 32.96 -27.31 -27.32
CA SER A 79 32.57 -25.97 -27.75
C SER A 79 31.12 -25.99 -28.24
N ILE A 80 30.32 -25.05 -27.79
CA ILE A 80 28.98 -24.82 -28.34
C ILE A 80 29.07 -23.67 -29.34
N TRP A 81 28.41 -23.83 -30.49
CA TRP A 81 28.11 -22.68 -31.35
C TRP A 81 26.64 -22.34 -31.22
N ASP A 82 26.36 -21.04 -31.19
CA ASP A 82 25.03 -20.47 -31.08
C ASP A 82 24.88 -19.37 -32.14
N TYR A 83 24.26 -19.74 -33.26
CA TYR A 83 23.93 -18.84 -34.36
C TYR A 83 22.52 -18.30 -34.18
N ASN A 84 22.35 -17.00 -34.35
CA ASN A 84 21.07 -16.31 -34.24
C ASN A 84 20.84 -15.46 -35.48
N HIS A 85 19.68 -15.60 -36.12
CA HIS A 85 19.19 -14.76 -37.21
C HIS A 85 17.81 -14.20 -36.84
N VAL A 86 17.69 -12.88 -36.90
CA VAL A 86 16.48 -12.18 -36.46
C VAL A 86 16.12 -11.12 -37.47
N VAL A 87 14.83 -11.05 -37.80
CA VAL A 87 14.24 -9.96 -38.59
C VAL A 87 13.15 -9.28 -37.80
N ARG A 88 13.35 -8.01 -37.48
CA ARG A 88 12.35 -7.13 -36.83
C ARG A 88 11.66 -6.29 -37.89
N VAL A 89 10.37 -6.04 -37.73
CA VAL A 89 9.57 -5.19 -38.63
C VAL A 89 8.95 -4.06 -37.81
N VAL A 90 9.18 -2.81 -38.22
CA VAL A 90 8.64 -1.63 -37.52
C VAL A 90 7.23 -1.35 -38.01
N ASP A 91 6.23 -1.65 -37.20
CA ASP A 91 4.82 -1.48 -37.58
C ASP A 91 4.31 -0.07 -37.31
N THR A 92 4.77 0.57 -36.23
CA THR A 92 4.37 1.93 -35.83
C THR A 92 5.55 2.75 -35.30
N ASP A 93 5.35 4.05 -35.13
CA ASP A 93 6.32 4.98 -34.56
C ASP A 93 6.77 4.58 -33.14
N ALA A 94 5.86 4.03 -32.33
CA ALA A 94 6.18 3.50 -31.00
C ALA A 94 7.22 2.36 -31.01
N GLY A 95 7.38 1.66 -32.14
CA GLY A 95 8.35 0.57 -32.29
C GLY A 95 9.77 1.05 -32.60
N LEU A 96 9.94 2.29 -33.05
CA LEU A 96 11.22 2.83 -33.54
C LEU A 96 12.33 2.77 -32.49
N SER A 97 12.03 3.09 -31.24
CA SER A 97 13.00 3.09 -30.15
C SER A 97 13.57 1.68 -29.91
N VAL A 98 12.70 0.70 -29.72
CA VAL A 98 13.08 -0.71 -29.49
C VAL A 98 13.73 -1.33 -30.73
N ALA A 99 13.27 -0.97 -31.93
CA ALA A 99 13.77 -1.50 -33.18
C ALA A 99 15.20 -1.01 -33.47
N SER A 100 15.45 0.30 -33.30
CA SER A 100 16.73 0.96 -33.60
C SER A 100 17.90 0.53 -32.72
N GLN A 101 17.63 -0.01 -31.53
CA GLN A 101 18.64 -0.46 -30.59
C GLN A 101 18.85 -1.97 -30.69
N ILE A 102 20.05 -2.37 -31.11
CA ILE A 102 20.48 -3.76 -31.24
C ILE A 102 21.57 -4.03 -30.20
N GLU A 103 21.32 -5.00 -29.34
CA GLU A 103 22.23 -5.38 -28.26
C GLU A 103 22.38 -6.91 -28.24
N PHE A 104 23.62 -7.36 -28.06
CA PHE A 104 23.99 -8.77 -27.91
C PHE A 104 24.92 -8.93 -26.72
N GLU A 105 24.86 -10.05 -26.01
CA GLU A 105 25.75 -10.34 -24.88
C GLU A 105 26.56 -11.61 -25.11
N PHE A 106 27.80 -11.61 -24.66
CA PHE A 106 28.64 -12.82 -24.57
C PHE A 106 29.64 -12.70 -23.41
N ASP A 107 30.13 -13.83 -22.93
CA ASP A 107 31.22 -13.89 -21.94
C ASP A 107 32.57 -14.01 -22.68
N PRO A 108 33.42 -12.96 -22.68
CA PRO A 108 34.68 -12.98 -23.39
C PRO A 108 35.72 -13.94 -22.79
N SER A 109 35.50 -14.49 -21.59
CA SER A 109 36.45 -15.39 -20.92
C SER A 109 36.47 -16.79 -21.55
N TYR A 110 35.40 -17.21 -22.21
CA TYR A 110 35.33 -18.50 -22.91
C TYR A 110 34.53 -18.46 -24.22
N GLN A 111 33.92 -17.32 -24.56
CA GLN A 111 33.18 -17.14 -25.80
C GLN A 111 33.83 -16.12 -26.73
N THR A 112 33.56 -16.30 -28.02
CA THR A 112 33.88 -15.36 -29.09
C THR A 112 32.59 -14.95 -29.79
N PHE A 113 32.51 -13.68 -30.18
CA PHE A 113 31.35 -13.13 -30.89
C PHE A 113 31.72 -12.79 -32.34
N THR A 114 30.87 -13.21 -33.28
CA THR A 114 30.99 -12.90 -34.71
C THR A 114 29.70 -12.28 -35.23
N LEU A 115 29.75 -11.05 -35.76
CA LEU A 115 28.64 -10.44 -36.48
C LEU A 115 28.71 -10.85 -37.96
N HIS A 116 27.63 -11.43 -38.48
CA HIS A 116 27.56 -11.89 -39.88
C HIS A 116 27.02 -10.80 -40.80
N HIS A 117 25.90 -10.20 -40.42
CA HIS A 117 25.32 -9.05 -41.10
C HIS A 117 24.41 -8.25 -40.17
N LEU A 118 24.19 -6.99 -40.53
CA LEU A 118 23.26 -6.07 -39.88
C LEU A 118 22.80 -5.07 -40.94
N ASP A 119 21.56 -5.21 -41.36
CA ASP A 119 21.01 -4.49 -42.49
C ASP A 119 19.62 -3.94 -42.19
N LEU A 120 19.32 -2.79 -42.79
CA LEU A 120 17.99 -2.20 -42.83
C LEU A 120 17.40 -2.45 -44.23
N VAL A 121 16.20 -3.02 -44.30
CA VAL A 121 15.48 -3.28 -45.55
C VAL A 121 14.33 -2.30 -45.66
N ARG A 122 14.38 -1.45 -46.70
CA ARG A 122 13.34 -0.45 -46.99
C ARG A 122 12.86 -0.64 -48.42
N ASN A 123 11.56 -0.88 -48.61
CA ASN A 123 10.96 -1.13 -49.93
C ASN A 123 11.72 -2.21 -50.74
N GLY A 124 12.11 -3.29 -50.06
CA GLY A 124 12.89 -4.39 -50.66
C GLY A 124 14.38 -4.10 -50.91
N LYS A 125 14.85 -2.86 -50.69
CA LYS A 125 16.27 -2.51 -50.83
C LYS A 125 16.99 -2.70 -49.50
N ARG A 126 18.05 -3.52 -49.50
CA ARG A 126 18.94 -3.72 -48.35
C ARG A 126 19.96 -2.58 -48.23
N ILE A 127 20.08 -2.02 -47.03
CA ILE A 127 20.99 -0.93 -46.66
C ILE A 127 21.89 -1.46 -45.54
N ALA A 128 23.18 -1.63 -45.83
CA ALA A 128 24.14 -2.11 -44.85
C ALA A 128 24.32 -1.11 -43.71
N LYS A 129 24.18 -1.60 -42.47
CA LYS A 129 24.34 -0.82 -41.23
C LYS A 129 25.54 -1.28 -40.39
N MET A 130 26.35 -2.20 -40.91
CA MET A 130 27.52 -2.76 -40.25
C MET A 130 28.76 -1.81 -40.30
N ASP A 131 28.62 -0.56 -39.89
CA ASP A 131 29.77 0.34 -39.70
C ASP A 131 30.43 0.06 -38.35
N ARG A 132 31.66 -0.47 -38.37
CA ARG A 132 32.42 -0.81 -37.16
C ARG A 132 32.58 0.37 -36.20
N ARG A 133 32.57 1.62 -36.69
CA ARG A 133 32.68 2.83 -35.86
C ARG A 133 31.41 3.13 -35.05
N LYS A 134 30.28 2.55 -35.46
CA LYS A 134 28.96 2.73 -34.81
C LYS A 134 28.61 1.56 -33.88
N ILE A 135 29.38 0.47 -33.90
CA ILE A 135 29.21 -0.69 -33.01
C ILE A 135 30.14 -0.50 -31.82
N GLN A 136 29.56 -0.47 -30.62
CA GLN A 136 30.28 -0.27 -29.38
C GLN A 136 30.32 -1.59 -28.60
N LEU A 137 31.49 -1.94 -28.09
CA LEU A 137 31.65 -3.01 -27.10
C LEU A 137 31.64 -2.36 -25.73
N LEU A 138 30.59 -2.64 -24.97
CA LEU A 138 30.34 -2.06 -23.67
C LEU A 138 30.39 -3.16 -22.63
N GLN A 139 31.35 -3.10 -21.71
CA GLN A 139 31.30 -3.92 -20.51
C GLN A 139 30.30 -3.27 -19.55
N ARG A 140 29.05 -3.71 -19.63
CA ARG A 140 27.96 -3.25 -18.77
C ARG A 140 27.79 -4.26 -17.65
N GLU A 141 28.33 -3.93 -16.48
CA GLU A 141 28.12 -4.72 -15.26
C GLU A 141 26.69 -4.48 -14.75
N THR A 142 25.70 -5.09 -15.42
CA THR A 142 24.26 -4.87 -15.13
C THR A 142 23.85 -5.31 -13.72
N GLN A 143 24.68 -6.14 -13.08
CA GLN A 143 24.49 -6.65 -11.73
C GLN A 143 25.37 -5.94 -10.69
N LEU A 144 26.06 -4.85 -11.04
CA LEU A 144 26.95 -4.14 -10.12
C LEU A 144 26.20 -3.50 -8.95
N GLU A 145 24.99 -3.00 -9.19
CA GLU A 145 24.07 -2.53 -8.14
C GLU A 145 23.80 -3.64 -7.11
N ARG A 146 23.81 -4.91 -7.59
CA ARG A 146 23.69 -6.15 -6.82
C ARG A 146 25.02 -6.71 -6.33
N ARG A 147 26.10 -5.92 -6.41
CA ARG A 147 27.46 -6.30 -6.00
C ARG A 147 27.96 -7.57 -6.70
N MET A 148 27.57 -7.78 -7.95
CA MET A 148 28.05 -8.90 -8.76
C MET A 148 28.71 -8.36 -10.02
N LEU A 149 29.91 -8.88 -10.32
CA LEU A 149 30.58 -8.73 -11.60
C LEU A 149 30.39 -10.01 -12.39
N ASP A 150 29.76 -9.92 -13.56
CA ASP A 150 29.56 -11.08 -14.44
C ASP A 150 30.50 -11.05 -15.65
N GLY A 151 31.19 -9.92 -15.89
CA GLY A 151 32.20 -9.80 -16.94
C GLY A 151 31.65 -9.90 -18.36
N ARG A 152 30.31 -9.86 -18.54
CA ARG A 152 29.70 -9.93 -19.86
C ARG A 152 29.97 -8.66 -20.65
N VAL A 153 30.14 -8.84 -21.95
CA VAL A 153 30.34 -7.74 -22.89
C VAL A 153 29.10 -7.60 -23.76
N THR A 154 28.53 -6.40 -23.77
CA THR A 154 27.43 -6.02 -24.65
C THR A 154 27.99 -5.47 -25.96
N VAL A 155 27.67 -6.11 -27.08
CA VAL A 155 27.81 -5.54 -28.42
C VAL A 155 26.57 -4.67 -28.68
N SER A 156 26.74 -3.36 -28.75
CA SER A 156 25.65 -2.39 -28.93
C SER A 156 25.76 -1.68 -30.27
N ALA A 157 24.66 -1.64 -31.02
CA ALA A 157 24.54 -0.87 -32.25
C ALA A 157 23.24 -0.06 -32.22
N VAL A 158 23.35 1.24 -32.49
CA VAL A 158 22.21 2.15 -32.67
C VAL A 158 22.09 2.48 -34.15
N LEU A 159 20.97 2.09 -34.74
CA LEU A 159 20.70 2.29 -36.15
C LEU A 159 20.16 3.71 -36.40
N ASP A 160 20.76 4.40 -37.37
CA ASP A 160 20.28 5.70 -37.85
C ASP A 160 19.24 5.54 -38.97
N ASP A 161 18.38 6.54 -39.13
CA ASP A 161 17.35 6.59 -40.18
C ASP A 161 16.48 5.32 -40.22
N VAL A 162 16.00 4.84 -39.06
CA VAL A 162 14.96 3.79 -39.00
C VAL A 162 13.60 4.46 -39.12
N ARG A 163 12.71 3.91 -39.94
CA ARG A 163 11.37 4.42 -40.23
C ARG A 163 10.32 3.32 -40.07
N VAL A 164 9.07 3.74 -39.93
CA VAL A 164 7.92 2.83 -39.96
C VAL A 164 7.88 2.13 -41.33
N GLY A 165 7.67 0.81 -41.31
CA GLY A 165 7.71 -0.07 -42.47
C GLY A 165 9.09 -0.65 -42.81
N ASP A 166 10.16 -0.21 -42.14
CA ASP A 166 11.48 -0.81 -42.32
C ASP A 166 11.56 -2.19 -41.64
N GLU A 167 12.32 -3.11 -42.25
CA GLU A 167 12.78 -4.32 -41.58
C GLU A 167 14.24 -4.18 -41.15
N ILE A 168 14.60 -4.78 -40.02
CA ILE A 168 15.97 -4.83 -39.52
C ILE A 168 16.36 -6.30 -39.45
N ASP A 169 17.28 -6.69 -40.33
CA ASP A 169 17.74 -8.06 -40.52
C ASP A 169 19.19 -8.17 -40.05
N PHE A 170 19.43 -9.04 -39.07
CA PHE A 170 20.76 -9.26 -38.54
C PHE A 170 20.99 -10.72 -38.15
N ALA A 171 22.25 -11.15 -38.29
CA ALA A 171 22.68 -12.44 -37.78
C ALA A 171 24.06 -12.38 -37.12
N TYR A 172 24.25 -13.20 -36.09
CA TYR A 172 25.49 -13.31 -35.34
C TYR A 172 25.68 -14.74 -34.83
N SER A 173 26.93 -15.08 -34.48
CA SER A 173 27.27 -16.31 -33.77
C SER A 173 28.03 -16.02 -32.50
N VAL A 174 27.71 -16.76 -31.44
CA VAL A 174 28.53 -16.89 -30.24
C VAL A 174 29.12 -18.30 -30.23
N ARG A 175 30.44 -18.41 -30.05
CA ARG A 175 31.13 -19.69 -29.97
C ARG A 175 31.90 -19.80 -28.67
N GLY A 176 31.60 -20.83 -27.88
CA GLY A 176 32.24 -21.12 -26.61
C GLY A 176 31.30 -21.86 -25.67
N ALA A 177 31.85 -22.51 -24.65
CA ALA A 177 31.06 -23.16 -23.60
C ALA A 177 31.72 -22.89 -22.25
N ASN A 178 30.90 -22.71 -21.21
CA ASN A 178 31.46 -22.54 -19.88
C ASN A 178 32.14 -23.87 -19.46
N PRO A 179 33.45 -23.87 -19.17
CA PRO A 179 34.18 -25.09 -18.81
C PRO A 179 33.64 -25.74 -17.52
N VAL A 180 32.91 -24.99 -16.68
CA VAL A 180 32.38 -25.50 -15.40
C VAL A 180 31.42 -26.67 -15.56
N PHE A 181 30.76 -26.81 -16.72
CA PHE A 181 29.85 -27.93 -16.99
C PHE A 181 30.58 -29.21 -17.44
N GLY A 182 31.91 -29.23 -17.46
CA GLY A 182 32.68 -30.44 -17.80
C GLY A 182 32.46 -30.93 -19.23
N GLY A 183 32.09 -30.03 -20.15
CA GLY A 183 31.77 -30.36 -21.54
C GLY A 183 30.32 -30.81 -21.77
N LYS A 184 29.49 -30.92 -20.73
CA LYS A 184 28.05 -31.16 -20.86
C LYS A 184 27.31 -29.94 -21.38
N PHE A 185 26.25 -30.19 -22.13
CA PHE A 185 25.35 -29.19 -22.69
C PHE A 185 24.09 -29.07 -21.83
N VAL A 186 23.79 -27.83 -21.42
CA VAL A 186 22.58 -27.47 -20.68
C VAL A 186 22.08 -26.13 -21.22
N ALA A 187 20.78 -26.03 -21.47
CA ALA A 187 20.16 -24.83 -22.02
C ALA A 187 18.72 -24.66 -21.51
N LEU A 188 18.34 -23.41 -21.24
CA LEU A 188 16.98 -22.97 -20.93
C LEU A 188 16.63 -21.84 -21.88
N GLU A 189 15.83 -22.15 -22.90
CA GLU A 189 15.57 -21.24 -24.02
C GLU A 189 14.11 -20.83 -24.13
N PRO A 190 13.77 -19.54 -24.02
CA PRO A 190 12.40 -19.11 -24.21
C PRO A 190 11.98 -19.32 -25.66
N LEU A 191 10.84 -19.97 -25.88
CA LEU A 191 10.18 -20.12 -27.19
C LEU A 191 9.12 -19.04 -27.40
N SER A 192 9.36 -17.84 -26.88
CA SER A 192 8.47 -16.67 -26.95
C SER A 192 9.26 -15.36 -26.83
N SER A 193 8.60 -14.22 -27.07
CA SER A 193 9.23 -12.89 -27.00
C SER A 193 8.38 -11.89 -26.21
N GLN A 194 9.02 -11.13 -25.32
CA GLN A 194 8.37 -10.05 -24.60
C GLN A 194 8.36 -8.71 -25.36
N ARG A 195 9.17 -8.58 -26.42
CA ARG A 195 9.34 -7.34 -27.17
C ARG A 195 8.31 -7.16 -28.30
N GLY A 196 7.69 -8.25 -28.75
CA GLY A 196 6.68 -8.25 -29.80
C GLY A 196 6.28 -9.68 -30.19
N PRO A 197 5.19 -9.86 -30.96
CA PRO A 197 4.81 -11.15 -31.51
C PRO A 197 5.81 -11.64 -32.57
N VAL A 198 5.83 -12.93 -32.86
CA VAL A 198 6.81 -13.58 -33.77
C VAL A 198 6.09 -14.40 -34.83
N GLN A 199 6.32 -14.12 -36.12
CA GLN A 199 5.74 -14.89 -37.22
C GLN A 199 6.31 -16.31 -37.29
N ALA A 200 7.64 -16.45 -37.22
CA ALA A 200 8.34 -17.73 -37.15
C ALA A 200 9.36 -17.73 -35.99
N TYR A 201 9.15 -18.60 -35.00
CA TYR A 201 10.16 -18.90 -33.98
C TYR A 201 10.68 -20.31 -34.22
N GLN A 202 11.98 -20.45 -34.46
CA GLN A 202 12.59 -21.75 -34.67
C GLN A 202 13.89 -21.90 -33.89
N VAL A 203 14.08 -23.09 -33.33
CA VAL A 203 15.32 -23.52 -32.69
C VAL A 203 15.76 -24.82 -33.36
N ARG A 204 17.02 -24.92 -33.77
CA ARG A 204 17.63 -26.13 -34.34
C ARG A 204 18.83 -26.53 -33.52
N LEU A 205 18.90 -27.77 -33.06
CA LEU A 205 20.04 -28.32 -32.33
C LEU A 205 20.67 -29.47 -33.11
N LEU A 206 21.96 -29.33 -33.40
CA LEU A 206 22.82 -30.36 -33.95
C LEU A 206 23.72 -30.91 -32.84
N ALA A 207 23.66 -32.20 -32.57
CA ALA A 207 24.52 -32.88 -31.60
C ALA A 207 24.96 -34.25 -32.13
N PRO A 208 26.18 -34.73 -31.80
CA PRO A 208 26.55 -36.14 -32.04
C PRO A 208 25.52 -37.10 -31.43
N VAL A 209 25.21 -38.20 -32.10
CA VAL A 209 24.18 -39.15 -31.64
C VAL A 209 24.53 -39.84 -30.33
N GLU A 210 25.81 -39.85 -29.96
CA GLU A 210 26.36 -40.40 -28.73
C GLU A 210 26.09 -39.51 -27.52
N ARG A 211 25.68 -38.25 -27.71
CA ARG A 211 25.30 -37.34 -26.63
C ARG A 211 23.87 -37.64 -26.17
N SER A 212 23.71 -37.97 -24.89
CA SER A 212 22.42 -38.24 -24.27
C SER A 212 21.74 -36.93 -23.83
N LEU A 213 20.90 -36.36 -24.70
CA LEU A 213 20.16 -35.13 -24.44
C LEU A 213 18.74 -35.43 -23.92
N GLN A 214 18.42 -34.94 -22.73
CA GLN A 214 17.04 -34.80 -22.29
C GLN A 214 16.46 -33.49 -22.82
N VAL A 215 15.22 -33.54 -23.30
CA VAL A 215 14.50 -32.38 -23.85
C VAL A 215 13.13 -32.28 -23.21
N ARG A 216 12.78 -31.08 -22.74
CA ARG A 216 11.42 -30.72 -22.33
C ARG A 216 11.02 -29.46 -23.08
N VAL A 217 9.87 -29.49 -23.73
CA VAL A 217 9.35 -28.36 -24.51
C VAL A 217 8.12 -27.82 -23.80
N GLY A 218 8.15 -26.54 -23.42
CA GLY A 218 7.09 -25.90 -22.68
C GLY A 218 5.80 -25.70 -23.50
N PRO A 219 5.79 -24.82 -24.52
CA PRO A 219 4.58 -24.55 -25.29
C PRO A 219 4.13 -25.80 -26.06
N ALA A 220 2.92 -26.29 -25.76
CA ALA A 220 2.37 -27.52 -26.30
C ALA A 220 2.12 -27.46 -27.83
N ASP A 221 2.00 -26.26 -28.40
CA ASP A 221 1.84 -25.99 -29.83
C ASP A 221 3.17 -26.03 -30.61
N THR A 222 4.29 -26.34 -29.94
CA THR A 222 5.60 -26.43 -30.59
C THR A 222 5.72 -27.70 -31.43
N VAL A 223 5.95 -27.53 -32.74
CA VAL A 223 6.25 -28.65 -33.64
C VAL A 223 7.71 -29.07 -33.45
N SER A 224 7.91 -30.30 -32.98
CA SER A 224 9.23 -30.90 -32.81
C SER A 224 9.50 -31.94 -33.90
N THR A 225 10.62 -31.80 -34.61
CA THR A 225 11.10 -32.81 -35.56
C THR A 225 12.50 -33.26 -35.18
N SER A 226 12.83 -34.54 -35.38
CA SER A 226 14.19 -35.03 -35.19
C SER A 226 14.58 -36.01 -36.29
N GLN A 227 15.80 -35.88 -36.76
CA GLN A 227 16.39 -36.77 -37.75
C GLN A 227 17.86 -37.01 -37.43
N VAL A 228 18.38 -38.16 -37.83
CA VAL A 228 19.80 -38.49 -37.73
C VAL A 228 20.40 -38.47 -39.12
N ARG A 229 21.48 -37.69 -39.31
CA ARG A 229 22.23 -37.61 -40.57
C ARG A 229 23.72 -37.47 -40.26
N ASN A 230 24.56 -38.24 -40.96
CA ASN A 230 26.03 -38.15 -40.85
C ASN A 230 26.54 -38.22 -39.40
N GLY A 231 26.02 -39.16 -38.60
CA GLY A 231 26.42 -39.33 -37.18
C GLY A 231 25.96 -38.23 -36.23
N ARG A 232 25.15 -37.27 -36.70
CA ARG A 232 24.58 -36.20 -35.86
C ARG A 232 23.05 -36.32 -35.80
N ARG A 233 22.51 -36.11 -34.62
CA ARG A 233 21.09 -35.84 -34.38
C ARG A 233 20.83 -34.36 -34.62
N GLU A 234 19.92 -34.09 -35.53
CA GLU A 234 19.34 -32.78 -35.74
C GLU A 234 17.93 -32.79 -35.15
N THR A 235 17.66 -31.87 -34.23
CA THR A 235 16.33 -31.70 -33.64
C THR A 235 15.91 -30.25 -33.82
N SER A 236 14.70 -30.03 -34.33
CA SER A 236 14.16 -28.71 -34.61
C SER A 236 12.84 -28.52 -33.89
N TRP A 237 12.70 -27.37 -33.25
CA TRP A 237 11.47 -26.91 -32.61
C TRP A 237 10.99 -25.67 -33.32
N ARG A 238 9.75 -25.69 -33.80
CA ARG A 238 9.18 -24.58 -34.57
C ARG A 238 7.81 -24.19 -34.05
N ARG A 239 7.60 -22.89 -33.95
CA ARG A 239 6.31 -22.26 -33.71
C ARG A 239 6.05 -21.20 -34.78
N VAL A 240 4.78 -21.00 -35.11
CA VAL A 240 4.31 -20.04 -36.11
C VAL A 240 3.23 -19.18 -35.46
N ALA A 241 3.18 -17.89 -35.78
CA ALA A 241 2.24 -16.93 -35.19
C ALA A 241 2.28 -16.93 -33.65
N VAL A 242 3.49 -16.79 -33.08
CA VAL A 242 3.70 -16.77 -31.63
C VAL A 242 3.26 -15.41 -31.07
N PRO A 243 2.30 -15.37 -30.13
CA PRO A 243 1.90 -14.12 -29.51
C PRO A 243 3.03 -13.55 -28.64
N ARG A 244 2.96 -12.24 -28.38
CA ARG A 244 3.85 -11.59 -27.41
C ARG A 244 3.65 -12.22 -26.03
N PHE A 245 4.73 -12.68 -25.42
CA PHE A 245 4.70 -13.12 -24.03
C PHE A 245 4.61 -11.90 -23.11
N ASN A 246 3.48 -11.78 -22.43
CA ASN A 246 3.20 -10.67 -21.53
C ASN A 246 2.52 -11.24 -20.28
N PRO A 247 3.30 -11.80 -19.33
CA PRO A 247 2.73 -12.40 -18.14
C PRO A 247 2.06 -11.34 -17.27
N ASP A 248 1.04 -11.74 -16.50
CA ASP A 248 0.42 -10.84 -15.53
C ASP A 248 1.46 -10.41 -14.47
N ALA A 249 1.30 -9.21 -13.91
CA ALA A 249 2.17 -8.73 -12.84
C ALA A 249 2.20 -9.73 -11.66
N ASN A 250 3.40 -10.00 -11.13
CA ASN A 250 3.68 -11.03 -10.13
C ASN A 250 3.27 -12.44 -10.57
N ALA A 251 3.38 -12.77 -11.86
CA ALA A 251 3.22 -14.14 -12.32
C ALA A 251 4.19 -15.10 -11.59
N GLY A 252 3.70 -16.28 -11.22
CA GLY A 252 4.52 -17.33 -10.62
C GLY A 252 5.60 -17.84 -11.59
N PHE A 253 6.69 -18.38 -11.05
CA PHE A 253 7.82 -18.91 -11.82
C PHE A 253 7.40 -19.89 -12.93
N SER A 254 6.43 -20.75 -12.65
CA SER A 254 5.95 -21.78 -13.58
C SER A 254 5.43 -21.22 -14.90
N VAL A 255 4.94 -19.96 -14.91
CA VAL A 255 4.45 -19.27 -16.12
C VAL A 255 5.59 -19.05 -17.11
N GLY A 256 6.74 -18.60 -16.62
CA GLY A 256 7.95 -18.47 -17.43
C GLY A 256 8.53 -19.82 -17.83
N ALA A 257 8.60 -20.77 -16.88
CA ALA A 257 9.11 -22.12 -17.14
C ALA A 257 8.32 -22.86 -18.23
N ALA A 258 7.00 -22.64 -18.30
CA ALA A 258 6.13 -23.19 -19.34
C ALA A 258 6.37 -22.61 -20.74
N GLN A 259 7.14 -21.53 -20.87
CA GLN A 259 7.55 -20.96 -22.16
C GLN A 259 8.92 -21.47 -22.64
N MET A 260 9.58 -22.34 -21.87
CA MET A 260 10.97 -22.74 -22.14
C MET A 260 11.08 -24.05 -22.92
N LEU A 261 11.98 -24.08 -23.90
CA LEU A 261 12.70 -25.27 -24.31
C LEU A 261 13.82 -25.52 -23.30
N GLN A 262 13.86 -26.71 -22.73
CA GLN A 262 14.88 -27.11 -21.78
C GLN A 262 15.65 -28.28 -22.39
N VAL A 263 16.98 -28.18 -22.38
CA VAL A 263 17.87 -29.26 -22.84
C VAL A 263 18.90 -29.52 -21.75
N SER A 264 19.14 -30.78 -21.41
CA SER A 264 20.16 -31.15 -20.42
C SER A 264 20.79 -32.51 -20.71
N GLU A 265 22.11 -32.58 -20.58
CA GLU A 265 22.89 -33.82 -20.55
C GLU A 265 23.09 -34.42 -19.16
N PHE A 266 22.50 -33.82 -18.14
CA PHE A 266 22.45 -34.44 -16.82
C PHE A 266 21.28 -35.42 -16.79
N ALA A 267 21.55 -36.69 -16.50
CA ALA A 267 20.56 -37.77 -16.52
C ALA A 267 19.52 -37.63 -15.40
N ASP A 268 19.96 -37.18 -14.22
CA ASP A 268 19.14 -37.07 -13.02
C ASP A 268 19.74 -36.07 -12.03
N TRP A 269 19.04 -35.83 -10.92
CA TRP A 269 19.52 -34.95 -9.85
C TRP A 269 20.75 -35.53 -9.12
N ALA A 270 20.98 -36.84 -9.16
CA ALA A 270 22.16 -37.47 -8.57
C ALA A 270 23.44 -37.10 -9.35
N GLU A 271 23.35 -37.03 -10.68
CA GLU A 271 24.45 -36.56 -11.52
C GLU A 271 24.74 -35.06 -11.30
N VAL A 272 23.71 -34.23 -11.14
CA VAL A 272 23.88 -32.80 -10.78
C VAL A 272 24.55 -32.68 -9.42
N ALA A 273 24.15 -33.50 -8.43
CA ALA A 273 24.75 -33.50 -7.10
C ALA A 273 26.23 -33.90 -7.14
N ARG A 274 26.61 -34.93 -7.91
CA ARG A 274 28.02 -35.34 -8.10
C ARG A 274 28.85 -34.28 -8.81
N TRP A 275 28.29 -33.64 -9.84
CA TRP A 275 28.94 -32.52 -10.53
C TRP A 275 29.21 -31.37 -9.56
N GLY A 276 28.18 -30.94 -8.82
CA GLY A 276 28.31 -29.86 -7.84
C GLY A 276 29.28 -30.23 -6.71
N GLN A 277 29.22 -31.46 -6.20
CA GLN A 277 30.18 -31.96 -5.22
C GLN A 277 31.62 -31.83 -5.73
N GLY A 278 31.87 -32.14 -7.01
CA GLY A 278 33.17 -31.95 -7.65
C GLY A 278 33.68 -30.51 -7.64
N LEU A 279 32.78 -29.51 -7.71
CA LEU A 279 33.16 -28.09 -7.64
C LEU A 279 33.58 -27.66 -6.23
N PHE A 280 32.98 -28.25 -5.20
CA PHE A 280 33.27 -27.94 -3.79
C PHE A 280 34.35 -28.86 -3.19
N ALA A 281 34.61 -30.01 -3.80
CA ALA A 281 35.63 -30.95 -3.36
C ALA A 281 37.04 -30.45 -3.70
N GLY A 282 38.01 -30.71 -2.82
CA GLY A 282 39.42 -30.42 -3.07
C GLY A 282 39.82 -28.95 -3.06
N LEU A 283 38.91 -28.04 -2.66
CA LEU A 283 39.26 -26.64 -2.43
C LEU A 283 40.31 -26.55 -1.29
N PRO A 284 41.44 -25.87 -1.49
CA PRO A 284 42.47 -25.77 -0.46
C PRO A 284 41.94 -24.93 0.72
N ALA A 285 41.82 -25.57 1.88
CA ALA A 285 41.63 -24.94 3.18
C ALA A 285 42.99 -24.92 3.88
N GLY A 286 43.67 -23.79 3.75
CA GLY A 286 45.05 -23.60 4.17
C GLY A 286 45.16 -22.94 5.55
N PRO A 287 46.33 -22.35 5.85
CA PRO A 287 46.63 -21.81 7.17
C PRO A 287 45.66 -20.71 7.64
N ARG A 288 45.01 -19.96 6.74
CA ARG A 288 44.06 -18.92 7.14
C ARG A 288 42.77 -19.52 7.71
N VAL A 289 42.24 -20.56 7.07
CA VAL A 289 41.09 -21.31 7.61
C VAL A 289 41.45 -21.98 8.93
N ASP A 290 42.64 -22.59 9.01
CA ASP A 290 43.12 -23.22 10.25
C ASP A 290 43.20 -22.23 11.41
N ALA A 291 43.73 -21.03 11.18
CA ALA A 291 43.82 -19.98 12.19
C ALA A 291 42.44 -19.55 12.70
N VAL A 292 41.47 -19.33 11.81
CA VAL A 292 40.10 -18.94 12.21
C VAL A 292 39.39 -20.08 12.94
N ALA A 293 39.53 -21.32 12.46
CA ALA A 293 38.96 -22.48 13.14
C ALA A 293 39.56 -22.66 14.54
N GLN A 294 40.88 -22.49 14.70
CA GLN A 294 41.52 -22.55 16.01
C GLN A 294 41.04 -21.43 16.94
N GLU A 295 40.93 -20.20 16.44
CA GLU A 295 40.39 -19.07 17.22
C GLU A 295 38.97 -19.35 17.72
N ILE A 296 38.12 -19.96 16.89
CA ILE A 296 36.77 -20.37 17.27
C ILE A 296 36.82 -21.50 18.32
N ARG A 297 37.71 -22.49 18.17
CA ARG A 297 37.88 -23.59 19.15
C ARG A 297 38.29 -23.06 20.52
N ASP A 298 39.19 -22.07 20.54
CA ASP A 298 39.73 -21.49 21.78
C ASP A 298 38.70 -20.63 22.52
N LYS A 299 37.81 -19.96 21.77
CA LYS A 299 36.79 -19.06 22.33
C LYS A 299 35.48 -19.76 22.70
N GLU A 300 35.08 -20.77 21.94
CA GLU A 300 33.73 -21.36 22.02
C GLU A 300 33.80 -22.80 22.57
N ALA A 301 33.11 -23.03 23.68
CA ALA A 301 33.19 -24.29 24.41
C ALA A 301 32.40 -25.43 23.74
N THR A 302 31.17 -25.16 23.28
CA THR A 302 30.28 -26.19 22.75
C THR A 302 30.33 -26.29 21.22
N PRO A 303 30.09 -27.46 20.63
CA PRO A 303 29.94 -27.61 19.17
C PRO A 303 28.91 -26.66 18.57
N ALA A 304 27.77 -26.46 19.22
CA ALA A 304 26.74 -25.51 18.77
C ALA A 304 27.25 -24.06 18.72
N ASP A 305 28.00 -23.62 19.73
CA ASP A 305 28.58 -22.27 19.78
C ASP A 305 29.62 -22.09 18.67
N ARG A 306 30.43 -23.11 18.40
CA ARG A 306 31.40 -23.12 17.30
C ARG A 306 30.74 -22.99 15.94
N VAL A 307 29.61 -23.69 15.70
CA VAL A 307 28.82 -23.54 14.47
C VAL A 307 28.32 -22.10 14.33
N ARG A 308 27.74 -21.53 15.40
CA ARG A 308 27.23 -20.14 15.39
C ARG A 308 28.36 -19.14 15.16
N ALA A 309 29.53 -19.36 15.74
CA ALA A 309 30.70 -18.51 15.56
C ALA A 309 31.27 -18.58 14.14
N ALA A 310 31.37 -19.78 13.56
CA ALA A 310 31.78 -19.96 12.16
C ALA A 310 30.80 -19.28 11.19
N LEU A 311 29.49 -19.49 11.40
CA LEU A 311 28.46 -18.82 10.61
C LEU A 311 28.56 -17.29 10.75
N ARG A 312 28.66 -16.78 11.98
CA ARG A 312 28.81 -15.35 12.26
C ARG A 312 30.05 -14.76 11.60
N PHE A 313 31.19 -15.44 11.66
CA PHE A 313 32.42 -15.04 10.99
C PHE A 313 32.16 -14.87 9.49
N VAL A 314 31.63 -15.88 8.82
CA VAL A 314 31.36 -15.79 7.38
C VAL A 314 30.34 -14.69 7.04
N GLN A 315 29.31 -14.51 7.86
CA GLN A 315 28.28 -13.50 7.62
C GLN A 315 28.80 -12.06 7.78
N GLN A 316 29.60 -11.80 8.82
CA GLN A 316 30.01 -10.44 9.21
C GLN A 316 31.38 -10.03 8.67
N GLU A 317 32.30 -10.98 8.52
CA GLU A 317 33.69 -10.71 8.13
C GLU A 317 33.94 -10.88 6.63
N VAL A 318 32.97 -11.42 5.89
CA VAL A 318 33.03 -11.60 4.43
C VAL A 318 31.83 -10.90 3.79
N ARG A 319 32.10 -9.82 3.06
CA ARG A 319 31.05 -9.04 2.39
C ARG A 319 30.51 -9.78 1.17
N TYR A 320 29.21 -9.68 0.93
CA TYR A 320 28.64 -10.24 -0.30
C TYR A 320 29.13 -9.44 -1.51
N PHE A 321 29.92 -10.08 -2.36
CA PHE A 321 30.35 -9.56 -3.65
C PHE A 321 30.72 -10.73 -4.58
N GLY A 322 29.97 -10.91 -5.66
CA GLY A 322 30.15 -12.02 -6.59
C GLY A 322 31.08 -11.69 -7.74
N THR A 323 31.92 -12.65 -8.12
CA THR A 323 32.75 -12.56 -9.33
C THR A 323 32.43 -13.77 -10.21
N GLU A 324 31.41 -13.64 -11.05
CA GLU A 324 30.78 -14.72 -11.81
C GLU A 324 31.41 -14.91 -13.20
N ILE A 325 32.71 -14.62 -13.34
CA ILE A 325 33.43 -14.64 -14.62
C ILE A 325 33.94 -16.06 -14.91
N GLY A 326 33.62 -16.59 -16.08
CA GLY A 326 34.13 -17.90 -16.51
C GLY A 326 33.67 -19.06 -15.64
N SER A 327 34.61 -19.90 -15.17
CA SER A 327 34.26 -21.03 -14.30
C SER A 327 33.77 -20.60 -12.93
N SER A 328 34.13 -19.38 -12.49
CA SER A 328 33.63 -18.79 -11.25
C SER A 328 32.13 -18.49 -11.31
N SER A 329 31.45 -18.72 -12.44
CA SER A 329 29.99 -18.66 -12.49
C SER A 329 29.28 -19.72 -11.62
N HIS A 330 29.95 -20.84 -11.30
CA HIS A 330 29.44 -21.89 -10.39
C HIS A 330 30.52 -22.47 -9.47
N GLN A 331 31.80 -22.40 -9.87
CA GLN A 331 32.89 -22.89 -9.05
C GLN A 331 33.23 -21.86 -7.96
N PRO A 332 33.20 -22.25 -6.66
CA PRO A 332 33.57 -21.34 -5.58
C PRO A 332 35.07 -21.05 -5.57
N ALA A 333 35.44 -19.89 -5.06
CA ALA A 333 36.81 -19.55 -4.69
C ALA A 333 37.30 -20.42 -3.51
N ALA A 334 38.61 -20.58 -3.41
CA ALA A 334 39.24 -21.27 -2.28
C ALA A 334 38.94 -20.53 -0.96
N PRO A 335 38.57 -21.23 0.13
CA PRO A 335 38.28 -20.62 1.43
C PRO A 335 39.35 -19.64 1.96
N ASP A 336 40.65 -19.97 1.82
CA ASP A 336 41.74 -19.07 2.23
C ASP A 336 41.72 -17.73 1.47
N ARG A 337 41.40 -17.78 0.16
CA ARG A 337 41.25 -16.58 -0.66
C ARG A 337 40.05 -15.74 -0.22
N VAL A 338 38.94 -16.38 0.15
CA VAL A 338 37.74 -15.68 0.66
C VAL A 338 38.06 -14.92 1.96
N ILE A 339 38.82 -15.53 2.88
CA ILE A 339 39.30 -14.87 4.11
C ILE A 339 40.24 -13.72 3.77
N GLU A 340 41.17 -13.92 2.84
CA GLU A 340 42.14 -12.90 2.44
C GLU A 340 41.46 -11.67 1.81
N GLN A 341 40.54 -11.88 0.87
CA GLN A 341 39.90 -10.80 0.13
C GLN A 341 38.72 -10.16 0.90
N ARG A 342 38.18 -10.84 1.92
CA ARG A 342 37.05 -10.37 2.77
C ARG A 342 35.76 -10.10 1.98
N PHE A 343 35.58 -10.79 0.85
CA PHE A 343 34.35 -10.80 0.08
C PHE A 343 34.14 -12.13 -0.67
N GLY A 344 32.90 -12.40 -1.08
CA GLY A 344 32.51 -13.55 -1.90
C GLY A 344 30.98 -13.61 -2.08
N ASP A 345 30.50 -14.40 -3.04
CA ASP A 345 29.07 -14.66 -3.26
C ASP A 345 28.57 -15.91 -2.48
N CYS A 346 27.39 -16.43 -2.82
CA CYS A 346 26.75 -17.52 -2.10
C CYS A 346 27.60 -18.80 -2.05
N LYS A 347 28.16 -19.22 -3.17
CA LYS A 347 28.99 -20.44 -3.26
C LYS A 347 30.32 -20.24 -2.50
N ASP A 348 30.94 -19.07 -2.58
CA ASP A 348 32.18 -18.75 -1.88
C ASP A 348 32.01 -18.79 -0.36
N LYS A 349 30.96 -18.11 0.12
CA LYS A 349 30.64 -18.04 1.56
C LYS A 349 30.26 -19.41 2.11
N VAL A 350 29.49 -20.22 1.37
CA VAL A 350 29.18 -21.59 1.78
C VAL A 350 30.42 -22.48 1.75
N ALA A 351 31.29 -22.37 0.75
CA ALA A 351 32.55 -23.13 0.72
C ALA A 351 33.43 -22.83 1.94
N LEU A 352 33.55 -21.56 2.32
CA LEU A 352 34.26 -21.15 3.53
C LEU A 352 33.60 -21.68 4.80
N LEU A 353 32.27 -21.56 4.94
CA LEU A 353 31.54 -22.08 6.10
C LEU A 353 31.76 -23.58 6.25
N VAL A 354 31.58 -24.35 5.18
CA VAL A 354 31.78 -25.81 5.18
C VAL A 354 33.23 -26.17 5.53
N ALA A 355 34.22 -25.43 5.03
CA ALA A 355 35.62 -25.67 5.37
C ALA A 355 35.91 -25.43 6.85
N LEU A 356 35.41 -24.32 7.42
CA LEU A 356 35.54 -24.02 8.85
C LEU A 356 34.85 -25.09 9.70
N LEU A 357 33.62 -25.49 9.38
CA LEU A 357 32.87 -26.49 10.13
C LEU A 357 33.56 -27.86 10.13
N ARG A 358 34.12 -28.28 8.99
CA ARG A 358 34.93 -29.50 8.93
C ARG A 358 36.17 -29.42 9.81
N LYS A 359 36.85 -28.26 9.84
CA LYS A 359 37.97 -28.00 10.76
C LYS A 359 37.53 -27.83 12.21
N LEU A 360 36.23 -27.81 12.51
CA LEU A 360 35.65 -27.79 13.85
C LEU A 360 35.02 -29.14 14.22
N ASP A 361 35.28 -30.18 13.43
CA ASP A 361 34.74 -31.54 13.59
C ASP A 361 33.20 -31.61 13.48
N VAL A 362 32.60 -30.67 12.73
CA VAL A 362 31.16 -30.63 12.45
C VAL A 362 30.89 -31.01 10.98
N PRO A 363 30.14 -32.10 10.72
CA PRO A 363 29.78 -32.47 9.35
C PRO A 363 28.93 -31.40 8.67
N ALA A 364 29.39 -30.95 7.50
CA ALA A 364 28.71 -29.94 6.70
C ALA A 364 28.82 -30.22 5.19
N THR A 365 27.73 -29.93 4.48
CA THR A 365 27.56 -30.19 3.05
C THR A 365 26.90 -28.99 2.37
N PRO A 366 27.43 -28.48 1.25
CA PRO A 366 26.72 -27.50 0.43
C PRO A 366 25.41 -28.06 -0.15
N VAL A 367 24.43 -27.19 -0.36
CA VAL A 367 23.09 -27.54 -0.86
C VAL A 367 22.69 -26.50 -1.89
N LEU A 368 22.39 -26.93 -3.12
CA LEU A 368 21.86 -26.04 -4.14
C LEU A 368 20.36 -25.80 -3.90
N VAL A 369 19.92 -24.55 -3.98
CA VAL A 369 18.51 -24.16 -3.82
C VAL A 369 18.12 -23.14 -4.89
N SER A 370 16.82 -22.89 -5.06
CA SER A 370 16.34 -21.82 -5.94
C SER A 370 15.41 -20.88 -5.19
N MET A 371 15.76 -19.60 -5.16
CA MET A 371 14.91 -18.52 -4.68
C MET A 371 13.72 -18.28 -5.62
N ALA A 372 13.90 -18.45 -6.94
CA ALA A 372 12.84 -18.22 -7.92
C ALA A 372 11.86 -19.41 -8.02
N ALA A 373 12.39 -20.62 -8.15
CA ALA A 373 11.60 -21.84 -8.33
C ALA A 373 11.12 -22.43 -6.99
N ARG A 374 11.85 -22.24 -5.88
CA ARG A 374 11.55 -22.83 -4.56
C ARG A 374 11.23 -24.33 -4.66
N GLY A 375 10.13 -24.81 -4.06
CA GLY A 375 9.66 -26.19 -4.18
C GLY A 375 9.33 -26.64 -5.62
N ARG A 376 9.28 -25.72 -6.59
CA ARG A 376 8.95 -26.00 -7.99
C ARG A 376 10.17 -26.30 -8.87
N VAL A 377 11.36 -26.49 -8.30
CA VAL A 377 12.57 -26.93 -9.06
C VAL A 377 12.30 -28.19 -9.90
N GLY A 378 11.43 -29.09 -9.43
CA GLY A 378 11.01 -30.28 -10.18
C GLY A 378 10.28 -30.00 -11.51
N SER A 379 9.82 -28.77 -11.74
CA SER A 379 9.26 -28.33 -13.03
C SER A 379 10.32 -28.12 -14.12
N LEU A 380 11.60 -28.15 -13.75
CA LEU A 380 12.74 -28.10 -14.67
C LEU A 380 13.34 -29.49 -14.91
N LEU A 381 14.07 -29.67 -16.00
CA LEU A 381 14.93 -30.84 -16.19
C LEU A 381 16.08 -30.81 -15.17
N PRO A 382 16.61 -31.99 -14.75
CA PRO A 382 17.82 -32.04 -13.98
C PRO A 382 18.95 -31.28 -14.68
N GLY A 383 19.49 -30.26 -14.02
CA GLY A 383 20.58 -29.46 -14.56
C GLY A 383 21.03 -28.38 -13.59
N PRO A 384 22.29 -27.90 -13.68
CA PRO A 384 22.81 -26.84 -12.82
C PRO A 384 22.00 -25.54 -12.85
N LEU A 385 21.46 -25.18 -14.02
CA LEU A 385 20.71 -23.94 -14.24
C LEU A 385 19.34 -23.91 -13.53
N ALA A 386 18.95 -25.00 -12.87
CA ALA A 386 17.73 -25.06 -12.07
C ALA A 386 17.87 -24.41 -10.68
N PHE A 387 19.10 -24.05 -10.29
CA PHE A 387 19.43 -23.46 -9.00
C PHE A 387 20.06 -22.09 -9.18
N ASP A 388 19.75 -21.17 -8.27
CA ASP A 388 20.23 -19.78 -8.30
C ASP A 388 20.91 -19.36 -6.98
N HIS A 389 21.02 -20.28 -6.01
CA HIS A 389 21.61 -20.03 -4.70
C HIS A 389 22.17 -21.29 -4.03
N VAL A 390 23.02 -21.12 -3.01
CA VAL A 390 23.64 -22.22 -2.26
C VAL A 390 23.58 -21.94 -0.76
N ILE A 391 23.25 -22.97 0.04
CA ILE A 391 23.25 -22.95 1.51
C ILE A 391 24.06 -24.13 2.07
N ALA A 392 24.21 -24.24 3.39
CA ALA A 392 24.88 -25.36 4.06
C ALA A 392 23.90 -26.23 4.85
N ARG A 393 23.98 -27.55 4.65
CA ARG A 393 23.42 -28.56 5.55
C ARG A 393 24.46 -28.91 6.61
N VAL A 394 24.10 -28.76 7.88
CA VAL A 394 24.98 -28.99 9.03
C VAL A 394 24.34 -30.06 9.92
N GLU A 395 25.11 -31.11 10.25
CA GLU A 395 24.67 -32.15 11.18
C GLU A 395 25.30 -31.92 12.55
N LEU A 396 24.48 -31.84 13.58
CA LEU A 396 24.94 -31.58 14.94
C LEU A 396 24.01 -32.29 15.94
N ASP A 397 24.58 -33.12 16.83
CA ASP A 397 23.86 -33.83 17.88
C ASP A 397 22.60 -34.59 17.38
N GLY A 398 22.69 -35.20 16.19
CA GLY A 398 21.59 -35.93 15.56
C GLY A 398 20.54 -35.05 14.86
N SER A 399 20.66 -33.72 14.95
CA SER A 399 19.81 -32.74 14.27
C SER A 399 20.44 -32.26 12.97
N THR A 400 19.60 -31.90 12.00
CA THR A 400 20.03 -31.27 10.73
C THR A 400 19.62 -29.81 10.71
N TYR A 401 20.58 -28.92 10.49
CA TYR A 401 20.38 -27.48 10.34
C TYR A 401 20.67 -27.04 8.91
N TRP A 402 19.82 -26.18 8.36
CA TRP A 402 20.01 -25.57 7.05
C TRP A 402 20.40 -24.12 7.27
N LEU A 403 21.66 -23.78 7.01
CA LEU A 403 22.22 -22.47 7.35
C LEU A 403 22.62 -21.73 6.08
N ASP A 404 22.18 -20.49 5.95
CA ASP A 404 22.54 -19.63 4.83
C ASP A 404 23.64 -18.64 5.25
N ALA A 405 24.84 -18.86 4.69
CA ALA A 405 26.04 -18.07 4.96
C ALA A 405 25.96 -16.63 4.38
N THR A 406 24.98 -16.34 3.54
CA THR A 406 24.79 -15.04 2.88
C THR A 406 23.87 -14.10 3.64
N ARG A 407 23.14 -14.61 4.64
CA ARG A 407 22.31 -13.80 5.53
C ARG A 407 23.16 -12.85 6.37
N SER A 408 22.55 -11.78 6.84
CA SER A 408 23.22 -10.69 7.56
C SER A 408 22.66 -10.57 8.96
N ARG A 409 23.53 -10.32 9.95
CA ARG A 409 23.15 -9.94 11.33
C ARG A 409 22.14 -10.88 12.00
N GLN A 410 22.29 -12.19 11.81
CA GLN A 410 21.48 -13.18 12.51
C GLN A 410 21.87 -13.25 13.99
N THR A 411 20.88 -13.35 14.87
CA THR A 411 21.09 -13.59 16.30
C THR A 411 20.44 -14.92 16.72
N GLY A 412 20.41 -15.23 18.01
CA GLY A 412 19.75 -16.43 18.53
C GLY A 412 20.48 -17.75 18.30
N GLN A 413 19.79 -18.84 18.64
CA GLN A 413 20.27 -20.22 18.54
C GLN A 413 20.20 -20.74 17.11
N LEU A 414 20.69 -21.96 16.84
CA LEU A 414 20.74 -22.52 15.49
C LEU A 414 19.35 -22.76 14.91
N GLU A 415 18.38 -23.08 15.76
CA GLU A 415 16.98 -23.30 15.39
C GLU A 415 16.33 -22.03 14.82
N ASN A 416 16.76 -20.86 15.30
CA ASN A 416 16.26 -19.56 14.84
C ASN A 416 16.90 -19.10 13.53
N ARG A 417 17.98 -19.76 13.08
CA ARG A 417 18.78 -19.37 11.91
C ARG A 417 18.54 -20.24 10.68
N GLN A 418 17.54 -21.12 10.73
CA GLN A 418 17.18 -22.00 9.63
C GLN A 418 16.90 -21.18 8.35
N ALA A 419 17.46 -21.65 7.25
CA ALA A 419 17.15 -21.21 5.91
C ALA A 419 15.75 -21.72 5.55
N VAL A 420 14.78 -20.82 5.60
CA VAL A 420 13.37 -21.05 5.22
C VAL A 420 13.09 -20.39 3.87
N ASP A 421 11.92 -20.65 3.28
CA ASP A 421 11.45 -20.05 2.01
C ASP A 421 12.04 -20.62 0.71
N PHE A 422 12.65 -21.82 0.79
CA PHE A 422 13.15 -22.56 -0.38
C PHE A 422 12.34 -23.83 -0.70
N ASP A 423 11.70 -24.45 0.31
CA ASP A 423 10.94 -25.71 0.28
C ASP A 423 11.70 -26.98 -0.16
N ALA A 424 12.63 -26.87 -1.11
CA ALA A 424 13.45 -27.97 -1.61
C ALA A 424 14.89 -27.53 -1.90
N GLY A 425 15.85 -28.45 -1.69
CA GLY A 425 17.26 -28.24 -2.01
C GLY A 425 17.97 -29.52 -2.40
N LEU A 426 19.09 -29.43 -3.11
CA LEU A 426 19.89 -30.58 -3.57
C LEU A 426 21.22 -30.64 -2.80
N PRO A 427 21.35 -31.51 -1.78
CA PRO A 427 22.61 -31.69 -1.06
C PRO A 427 23.71 -32.25 -1.97
N LEU A 428 24.90 -31.68 -1.92
CA LEU A 428 26.04 -32.09 -2.76
C LEU A 428 26.83 -33.23 -2.10
N LEU A 429 26.23 -34.42 -2.07
CA LEU A 429 26.84 -35.66 -1.59
C LEU A 429 26.87 -36.71 -2.70
N ALA A 430 27.85 -37.62 -2.62
CA ALA A 430 27.95 -38.76 -3.53
C ALA A 430 26.73 -39.71 -3.42
N SER A 431 26.08 -39.75 -2.25
CA SER A 431 24.89 -40.56 -1.97
C SER A 431 23.56 -39.88 -2.31
N THR A 432 23.56 -38.62 -2.73
CA THR A 432 22.33 -37.89 -3.06
C THR A 432 21.67 -38.48 -4.29
N THR A 433 20.39 -38.85 -4.16
CA THR A 433 19.56 -39.35 -5.28
C THR A 433 18.38 -38.42 -5.61
N SER A 434 17.95 -37.59 -4.66
CA SER A 434 16.82 -36.67 -4.79
C SER A 434 17.02 -35.39 -3.98
N MET A 435 16.14 -34.41 -4.20
CA MET A 435 16.10 -33.19 -3.40
C MET A 435 15.63 -33.47 -1.97
N ALA A 436 16.24 -32.80 -1.00
CA ALA A 436 15.80 -32.76 0.38
C ALA A 436 14.67 -31.73 0.55
N VAL A 437 13.72 -32.05 1.44
CA VAL A 437 12.69 -31.10 1.88
C VAL A 437 13.30 -30.15 2.91
N LEU A 438 13.12 -28.86 2.71
CA LEU A 438 13.64 -27.81 3.58
C LEU A 438 12.56 -27.31 4.56
N PRO A 439 12.95 -26.71 5.71
CA PRO A 439 12.00 -26.18 6.67
C PRO A 439 11.10 -25.10 6.05
N SER A 440 9.82 -25.17 6.38
CA SER A 440 8.82 -24.18 5.97
C SER A 440 8.62 -23.13 7.06
N ALA A 441 8.35 -21.89 6.64
CA ALA A 441 8.06 -20.81 7.56
C ALA A 441 6.59 -20.68 7.95
N VAL A 442 5.68 -21.53 7.44
CA VAL A 442 4.21 -21.39 7.64
C VAL A 442 3.84 -21.29 9.12
N ASP A 443 4.48 -22.06 9.99
CA ASP A 443 4.24 -22.09 11.44
C ASP A 443 5.18 -21.15 12.23
N THR A 444 5.96 -20.32 11.55
CA THR A 444 6.87 -19.35 12.18
C THR A 444 6.21 -17.99 12.29
N ASP A 445 6.23 -17.40 13.49
CA ASP A 445 5.84 -16.01 13.69
C ASP A 445 6.86 -15.09 13.01
N ARG A 446 6.46 -14.42 11.93
CA ARG A 446 7.30 -13.44 11.20
C ARG A 446 7.25 -12.07 11.83
N GLN A 447 6.06 -11.68 12.27
CA GLN A 447 5.78 -10.38 12.85
C GLN A 447 4.74 -10.50 13.97
N VAL A 448 5.00 -9.83 15.09
CA VAL A 448 4.05 -9.66 16.18
C VAL A 448 3.95 -8.16 16.48
N VAL A 449 2.74 -7.61 16.43
CA VAL A 449 2.43 -6.23 16.82
C VAL A 449 1.57 -6.26 18.06
N GLU A 450 1.97 -5.55 19.10
CA GLU A 450 1.25 -5.40 20.36
C GLU A 450 1.08 -3.91 20.66
N ASP A 451 -0.11 -3.40 20.40
CA ASP A 451 -0.50 -2.03 20.65
C ASP A 451 -1.26 -1.94 21.97
N SER A 452 -0.87 -1.02 22.85
CA SER A 452 -1.56 -0.69 24.10
C SER A 452 -1.92 0.78 24.10
N LEU A 453 -3.23 1.06 24.05
CA LEU A 453 -3.82 2.39 24.21
C LEU A 453 -4.23 2.57 25.68
N ARG A 454 -3.43 3.33 26.42
CA ARG A 454 -3.68 3.63 27.84
C ARG A 454 -4.37 4.97 28.00
N PHE A 455 -5.48 4.96 28.72
CA PHE A 455 -6.25 6.13 29.07
C PHE A 455 -6.05 6.43 30.56
N GLU A 456 -5.18 7.39 30.90
CA GLU A 456 -5.02 7.81 32.31
C GLU A 456 -6.28 8.47 32.85
N ARG A 457 -6.93 9.26 32.00
CA ARG A 457 -8.23 9.91 32.25
C ARG A 457 -9.04 9.90 30.94
N PHE A 458 -10.37 9.92 31.05
CA PHE A 458 -11.23 9.94 29.86
C PHE A 458 -11.20 11.29 29.11
N ASP A 459 -10.89 12.38 29.81
CA ASP A 459 -10.81 13.75 29.28
C ASP A 459 -9.42 14.13 28.75
N ALA A 460 -8.49 13.17 28.68
CA ALA A 460 -7.13 13.36 28.18
C ALA A 460 -6.87 12.54 26.91
N ASP A 461 -5.85 12.94 26.15
CA ASP A 461 -5.41 12.18 24.98
C ASP A 461 -4.77 10.85 25.43
N PRO A 462 -5.17 9.69 24.87
CA PRO A 462 -4.56 8.43 25.23
C PRO A 462 -3.12 8.34 24.74
N VAL A 463 -2.34 7.50 25.43
CA VAL A 463 -0.99 7.13 25.02
C VAL A 463 -1.04 5.77 24.35
N LEU A 464 -0.65 5.71 23.08
CA LEU A 464 -0.40 4.47 22.35
C LEU A 464 1.07 4.08 22.55
N GLU A 465 1.31 2.92 23.15
CA GLU A 465 2.59 2.21 23.07
C GLU A 465 2.45 1.08 22.06
N SER A 466 3.23 1.12 20.99
CA SER A 466 3.31 0.04 20.01
C SER A 466 4.61 -0.71 20.18
N ARG A 467 4.52 -2.03 20.38
CA ARG A 467 5.65 -2.96 20.36
C ARG A 467 5.54 -3.83 19.13
N VAL A 468 6.55 -3.79 18.27
CA VAL A 468 6.57 -4.57 17.04
C VAL A 468 7.81 -5.43 17.03
N THR A 469 7.62 -6.74 17.05
CA THR A 469 8.66 -7.75 16.98
C THR A 469 8.72 -8.33 15.57
N PHE A 470 9.85 -8.16 14.90
CA PHE A 470 10.18 -8.92 13.69
C PHE A 470 11.05 -10.12 14.03
N ARG A 471 10.93 -11.21 13.26
CA ARG A 471 11.77 -12.41 13.38
C ARG A 471 12.36 -12.86 12.05
N GLY A 472 13.50 -13.53 12.12
CA GLY A 472 14.16 -14.10 10.95
C GLY A 472 14.45 -13.04 9.90
N ILE A 473 14.05 -13.30 8.65
CA ILE A 473 14.36 -12.42 7.53
C ILE A 473 13.85 -10.98 7.71
N LEU A 474 12.75 -10.77 8.44
CA LEU A 474 12.25 -9.42 8.74
C LEU A 474 13.10 -8.72 9.80
N ALA A 475 13.63 -9.46 10.79
CA ALA A 475 14.53 -8.90 11.79
C ALA A 475 15.88 -8.52 11.18
N GLU A 476 16.42 -9.39 10.33
CA GLU A 476 17.67 -9.15 9.58
C GLU A 476 17.55 -7.90 8.71
N ALA A 477 16.48 -7.78 7.92
CA ALA A 477 16.22 -6.63 7.08
C ALA A 477 16.05 -5.33 7.89
N PHE A 478 15.39 -5.41 9.04
CA PHE A 478 15.27 -4.27 9.95
C PHE A 478 16.65 -3.82 10.47
N ARG A 479 17.48 -4.75 10.97
CA ARG A 479 18.83 -4.44 11.48
C ARG A 479 19.70 -3.80 10.40
N ASP A 480 19.63 -4.33 9.18
CA ASP A 480 20.35 -3.75 8.03
C ASP A 480 19.83 -2.34 7.69
N THR A 481 18.51 -2.14 7.71
CA THR A 481 17.90 -0.82 7.42
C THR A 481 18.27 0.22 8.48
N VAL A 482 18.21 -0.13 9.76
CA VAL A 482 18.62 0.77 10.87
C VAL A 482 20.10 1.11 10.76
N THR A 483 20.96 0.13 10.47
CA THR A 483 22.40 0.38 10.33
C THR A 483 22.73 1.30 9.14
N THR A 484 21.96 1.20 8.06
CA THR A 484 22.23 1.93 6.81
C THR A 484 21.58 3.31 6.76
N GLN A 485 20.36 3.46 7.28
CA GLN A 485 19.57 4.71 7.19
C GLN A 485 19.56 5.50 8.50
N GLY A 486 19.95 4.87 9.60
CA GLY A 486 19.83 5.43 10.95
C GLY A 486 18.42 5.22 11.56
N PRO A 487 18.33 5.24 12.90
CA PRO A 487 17.10 4.92 13.61
C PRO A 487 15.97 5.94 13.38
N GLU A 488 16.26 7.22 13.14
CA GLU A 488 15.25 8.27 12.94
C GLU A 488 14.48 8.13 11.62
N ALA A 489 15.18 7.80 10.53
CA ALA A 489 14.56 7.55 9.23
C ALA A 489 13.65 6.31 9.30
N VAL A 490 14.11 5.26 9.97
CA VAL A 490 13.34 4.04 10.22
C VAL A 490 12.12 4.32 11.10
N GLN A 491 12.28 5.10 12.18
CA GLN A 491 11.18 5.52 13.06
C GLN A 491 10.06 6.22 12.28
N THR A 492 10.42 7.11 11.34
CA THR A 492 9.45 7.82 10.50
C THR A 492 8.67 6.87 9.59
N GLN A 493 9.35 5.89 8.98
CA GLN A 493 8.71 4.87 8.15
C GLN A 493 7.74 4.00 8.97
N LEU A 494 8.13 3.63 10.19
CA LEU A 494 7.33 2.78 11.09
C LEU A 494 6.15 3.52 11.73
N ALA A 495 6.24 4.84 11.88
CA ALA A 495 5.12 5.66 12.35
C ALA A 495 4.02 5.83 11.29
N ALA A 496 4.32 5.63 9.99
CA ALA A 496 3.40 5.95 8.90
C ALA A 496 2.06 5.18 8.93
N PRO A 497 1.98 3.89 9.30
CA PRO A 497 0.69 3.21 9.51
C PRO A 497 -0.14 3.82 10.63
N TYR A 498 0.49 4.24 11.73
CA TYR A 498 -0.18 4.88 12.86
C TYR A 498 -0.71 6.26 12.53
N LEU A 499 0.06 7.07 11.79
CA LEU A 499 -0.39 8.39 11.32
C LEU A 499 -1.55 8.29 10.32
N ARG A 500 -1.71 7.16 9.62
CA ARG A 500 -2.87 6.91 8.76
C ARG A 500 -4.13 6.57 9.57
N LEU A 501 -4.01 5.80 10.65
CA LEU A 501 -5.11 5.50 11.56
C LEU A 501 -5.47 6.71 12.43
N TYR A 502 -4.45 7.44 12.90
CA TYR A 502 -4.54 8.55 13.84
C TYR A 502 -3.77 9.78 13.31
N PRO A 503 -4.38 10.57 12.41
CA PRO A 503 -3.69 11.69 11.72
C PRO A 503 -3.12 12.78 12.63
N LYS A 504 -3.65 12.91 13.84
CA LYS A 504 -3.19 13.90 14.83
C LYS A 504 -2.19 13.32 15.83
N ALA A 505 -1.83 12.04 15.74
CA ALA A 505 -0.91 11.40 16.67
C ALA A 505 0.47 12.06 16.63
N ARG A 506 1.10 12.15 17.80
CA ARG A 506 2.41 12.80 17.98
C ARG A 506 3.33 11.84 18.70
N SER A 507 4.53 11.66 18.17
CA SER A 507 5.54 10.82 18.82
C SER A 507 5.97 11.45 20.15
N LEU A 508 6.12 10.64 21.20
CA LEU A 508 6.50 11.05 22.55
C LEU A 508 8.00 10.87 22.84
N GLY A 509 8.78 10.43 21.86
CA GLY A 509 10.22 10.22 22.04
C GLY A 509 10.85 9.43 20.91
N ALA A 510 12.14 9.16 21.05
CA ALA A 510 12.85 8.27 20.15
C ALA A 510 12.30 6.82 20.26
N MET A 511 12.32 6.12 19.13
CA MET A 511 12.02 4.69 19.07
C MET A 511 13.05 3.90 19.88
N GLU A 512 12.58 3.04 20.77
CA GLU A 512 13.44 2.07 21.46
C GLU A 512 13.61 0.84 20.58
N VAL A 513 14.83 0.29 20.52
CA VAL A 513 15.12 -0.96 19.80
C VAL A 513 15.69 -1.96 20.80
N VAL A 514 15.02 -3.09 20.94
CA VAL A 514 15.42 -4.23 21.77
C VAL A 514 15.78 -5.37 20.83
N ASP A 515 17.08 -5.59 20.64
CA ASP A 515 17.58 -6.70 19.83
C ASP A 515 17.71 -7.95 20.71
N SER A 516 17.06 -9.04 20.31
CA SER A 516 17.15 -10.31 21.00
C SER A 516 18.41 -11.04 20.59
N HIS A 517 19.18 -11.49 21.58
CA HIS A 517 20.34 -12.35 21.32
C HIS A 517 20.00 -13.83 21.27
N VAL A 518 18.75 -14.24 21.56
CA VAL A 518 18.36 -15.64 21.78
C VAL A 518 17.44 -16.24 20.71
N ASP A 519 16.60 -15.46 20.02
CA ASP A 519 15.56 -15.99 19.12
C ASP A 519 15.48 -15.34 17.73
N ASP A 520 16.57 -14.70 17.26
CA ASP A 520 16.63 -13.95 15.99
C ASP A 520 15.48 -12.98 15.79
N ALA A 521 15.19 -12.22 16.85
CA ALA A 521 14.12 -11.25 16.89
C ALA A 521 14.65 -9.84 17.17
N VAL A 522 13.96 -8.84 16.65
CA VAL A 522 14.17 -7.44 17.02
C VAL A 522 12.81 -6.82 17.31
N THR A 523 12.69 -6.23 18.49
CA THR A 523 11.49 -5.51 18.92
C THR A 523 11.78 -4.03 18.88
N PHE A 524 10.89 -3.24 18.32
CA PHE A 524 10.95 -1.80 18.49
C PHE A 524 9.70 -1.29 19.20
N VAL A 525 9.88 -0.24 19.99
CA VAL A 525 8.83 0.37 20.79
C VAL A 525 8.70 1.83 20.40
N GLN A 526 7.49 2.22 20.00
CA GLN A 526 7.14 3.61 19.72
C GLN A 526 6.02 4.04 20.64
N ARG A 527 6.08 5.29 21.12
CA ARG A 527 5.05 5.88 21.96
C ARG A 527 4.48 7.12 21.29
N PHE A 528 3.16 7.23 21.29
CA PHE A 528 2.42 8.34 20.70
C PHE A 528 1.38 8.86 21.68
N SER A 529 1.25 10.18 21.78
CA SER A 529 -0.01 10.79 22.21
C SER A 529 -0.96 10.74 21.01
N VAL A 530 -2.23 10.44 21.23
CA VAL A 530 -3.23 10.28 20.16
C VAL A 530 -4.36 11.31 20.29
N PRO A 531 -4.10 12.61 20.03
CA PRO A 531 -5.14 13.64 20.10
C PRO A 531 -6.32 13.37 19.18
N GLY A 532 -7.53 13.62 19.69
CA GLY A 532 -8.76 13.41 18.92
C GLY A 532 -9.04 11.94 18.59
N PHE A 533 -8.55 11.01 19.42
CA PHE A 533 -8.86 9.58 19.31
C PHE A 533 -10.38 9.33 19.29
N TRP A 534 -11.10 9.99 20.20
CA TRP A 534 -12.56 9.91 20.27
C TRP A 534 -13.23 10.90 19.33
N ARG A 535 -14.21 10.39 18.58
CA ARG A 535 -15.25 11.15 17.90
C ARG A 535 -16.53 11.10 18.73
N PHE A 536 -17.36 12.13 18.63
CA PHE A 536 -18.62 12.22 19.39
C PHE A 536 -19.81 12.45 18.45
N PRO A 537 -20.15 11.45 17.60
CA PRO A 537 -21.25 11.60 16.65
C PRO A 537 -22.57 11.86 17.38
N GLU A 538 -23.27 12.91 16.96
CA GLU A 538 -24.59 13.33 17.46
C GLU A 538 -24.65 13.54 18.99
N GLU A 539 -23.49 13.77 19.61
CA GLU A 539 -23.34 13.92 21.06
C GLU A 539 -23.90 12.71 21.86
N ARG A 540 -23.84 11.49 21.29
CA ARG A 540 -24.39 10.28 21.93
C ARG A 540 -23.35 9.44 22.64
N MET A 541 -22.35 8.95 21.92
CA MET A 541 -21.35 8.00 22.40
C MET A 541 -19.95 8.40 21.90
N LEU A 542 -18.91 8.05 22.64
CA LEU A 542 -17.55 8.21 22.16
C LEU A 542 -17.20 7.04 21.23
N VAL A 543 -16.78 7.34 20.01
CA VAL A 543 -16.49 6.35 18.97
C VAL A 543 -15.08 6.56 18.43
N ALA A 544 -14.30 5.50 18.32
CA ALA A 544 -12.96 5.52 17.75
C ALA A 544 -12.74 4.32 16.82
N ASP A 545 -11.93 4.49 15.79
CA ASP A 545 -11.57 3.41 14.89
C ASP A 545 -10.24 2.80 15.33
N ILE A 546 -10.17 1.47 15.34
CA ILE A 546 -8.92 0.71 15.52
C ILE A 546 -8.76 -0.26 14.35
N GLY A 547 -7.54 -0.73 14.08
CA GLY A 547 -7.33 -1.69 13.00
C GLY A 547 -5.99 -2.40 13.01
N TYR A 548 -5.95 -3.54 12.33
CA TYR A 548 -4.79 -4.42 12.27
C TYR A 548 -3.91 -4.07 11.06
N TRP A 549 -3.23 -2.93 11.08
CA TRP A 549 -2.44 -2.46 9.92
C TRP A 549 -1.42 -3.51 9.45
N ALA A 550 -0.73 -4.20 10.38
CA ALA A 550 0.23 -5.25 10.04
C ALA A 550 -0.39 -6.42 9.25
N THR A 551 -1.61 -6.84 9.62
CA THR A 551 -2.35 -7.87 8.88
C THR A 551 -2.78 -7.35 7.51
N ALA A 552 -3.24 -6.11 7.42
CA ALA A 552 -3.65 -5.50 6.16
C ALA A 552 -2.49 -5.35 5.17
N ASP A 553 -1.30 -5.00 5.66
CA ASP A 553 -0.09 -4.85 4.84
C ASP A 553 0.33 -6.16 4.15
N VAL A 554 0.23 -7.30 4.84
CA VAL A 554 0.56 -8.63 4.29
C VAL A 554 -0.43 -9.05 3.21
N MET A 555 -1.71 -8.73 3.38
CA MET A 555 -2.79 -9.13 2.47
C MET A 555 -2.99 -8.16 1.30
N LEU A 556 -2.13 -7.16 1.14
CA LEU A 556 -2.25 -6.14 0.10
C LEU A 556 -1.77 -6.66 -1.27
N VAL A 557 -2.70 -7.20 -2.05
CA VAL A 557 -2.47 -7.65 -3.44
C VAL A 557 -2.85 -6.59 -4.47
N ALA A 558 -2.25 -6.66 -5.66
CA ALA A 558 -2.65 -5.81 -6.79
C ALA A 558 -4.10 -6.14 -7.20
N LYS A 559 -4.93 -5.11 -7.42
CA LYS A 559 -6.30 -5.33 -7.88
C LYS A 559 -6.30 -5.79 -9.33
N ALA A 560 -6.85 -6.98 -9.56
CA ALA A 560 -7.18 -7.51 -10.86
C ALA A 560 -8.49 -8.29 -10.72
N GLU A 561 -9.49 -8.01 -11.57
CA GLU A 561 -10.76 -8.75 -11.55
C GLU A 561 -10.58 -10.20 -12.00
N GLN A 562 -9.70 -10.40 -12.99
CA GLN A 562 -9.33 -11.70 -13.51
C GLN A 562 -7.82 -11.77 -13.70
N ARG A 563 -7.31 -13.00 -13.68
CA ARG A 563 -5.92 -13.29 -13.99
C ARG A 563 -5.85 -14.43 -14.99
N ARG A 564 -4.89 -14.34 -15.89
CA ARG A 564 -4.48 -15.40 -16.81
C ARG A 564 -3.46 -16.32 -16.14
N ASP A 565 -2.59 -15.72 -15.33
CA ASP A 565 -1.44 -16.39 -14.73
C ASP A 565 -1.57 -16.52 -13.21
N ALA A 566 -1.02 -17.61 -12.67
CA ALA A 566 -0.89 -17.80 -11.24
C ALA A 566 -0.14 -16.62 -10.59
N TYR A 567 -0.61 -16.17 -9.43
CA TYR A 567 -0.05 -15.05 -8.68
C TYR A 567 0.95 -15.54 -7.64
N ALA A 568 2.18 -15.02 -7.67
CA ALA A 568 3.14 -15.19 -6.58
C ALA A 568 2.68 -14.38 -5.35
N GLY A 569 2.30 -15.11 -4.31
CA GLY A 569 1.70 -14.62 -3.07
C GLY A 569 2.70 -14.00 -2.07
N PRO A 570 2.20 -13.57 -0.89
CA PRO A 570 3.04 -13.10 0.19
C PRO A 570 3.90 -14.23 0.79
N PHE A 571 4.89 -13.86 1.61
CA PHE A 571 5.75 -14.84 2.28
C PHE A 571 4.97 -15.66 3.31
N LEU A 572 5.26 -16.96 3.33
CA LEU A 572 4.69 -17.91 4.27
C LEU A 572 5.01 -17.52 5.72
N GLY A 573 4.03 -17.72 6.59
CA GLY A 573 4.21 -17.56 8.03
C GLY A 573 3.01 -16.97 8.74
N THR A 574 3.21 -16.77 10.04
CA THR A 574 2.20 -16.24 10.96
C THR A 574 2.49 -14.79 11.32
N TYR A 575 1.47 -13.95 11.22
CA TYR A 575 1.50 -12.52 11.49
C TYR A 575 0.44 -12.20 12.54
N ARG A 576 0.85 -11.63 13.67
CA ARG A 576 0.00 -11.33 14.82
C ARG A 576 -0.11 -9.84 15.04
N HIS A 577 -1.30 -9.39 15.38
CA HIS A 577 -1.53 -8.00 15.76
C HIS A 577 -2.58 -7.95 16.88
N SER A 578 -2.22 -7.46 18.05
CA SER A 578 -3.15 -7.15 19.14
C SER A 578 -3.26 -5.65 19.38
N VAL A 579 -4.47 -5.20 19.70
CA VAL A 579 -4.76 -3.84 20.17
C VAL A 579 -5.49 -3.96 21.50
N ALA A 580 -4.82 -3.56 22.57
CA ALA A 580 -5.34 -3.48 23.92
C ALA A 580 -5.75 -2.03 24.24
N LEU A 581 -6.90 -1.87 24.88
CA LEU A 581 -7.39 -0.59 25.40
C LEU A 581 -7.58 -0.71 26.90
N ASP A 582 -6.88 0.13 27.64
CA ASP A 582 -6.86 0.15 29.11
C ASP A 582 -7.53 1.42 29.62
N PHE A 583 -8.73 1.29 30.18
CA PHE A 583 -9.56 2.42 30.62
C PHE A 583 -9.38 2.72 32.12
N PRO A 584 -9.50 3.99 32.56
CA PRO A 584 -9.31 4.37 33.96
C PRO A 584 -10.50 3.96 34.83
N GLY A 585 -11.65 3.64 34.22
CA GLY A 585 -12.88 3.24 34.89
C GLY A 585 -13.77 2.39 34.00
N ASP A 586 -14.92 1.97 34.55
CA ASP A 586 -15.81 1.02 33.89
C ASP A 586 -16.43 1.63 32.60
N VAL A 587 -16.27 0.95 31.47
CA VAL A 587 -16.84 1.31 30.16
C VAL A 587 -17.81 0.26 29.60
N THR A 588 -17.71 -1.01 30.02
CA THR A 588 -18.66 -2.07 29.68
C THR A 588 -19.37 -2.59 30.94
N ALA A 589 -20.62 -3.02 30.78
CA ALA A 589 -21.41 -3.55 31.89
C ALA A 589 -21.13 -5.04 32.18
N LYS A 590 -20.76 -5.82 31.14
CA LYS A 590 -20.53 -7.26 31.21
C LYS A 590 -19.33 -7.66 30.36
N PRO A 591 -18.54 -8.67 30.79
CA PRO A 591 -17.52 -9.24 29.93
C PRO A 591 -18.12 -9.76 28.62
N LEU A 592 -17.37 -9.60 27.54
CA LEU A 592 -17.77 -10.02 26.20
C LEU A 592 -16.59 -10.70 25.52
N SER A 593 -16.82 -11.85 24.91
CA SER A 593 -15.84 -12.51 24.06
C SER A 593 -16.48 -12.87 22.73
N GLN A 594 -15.77 -12.60 21.63
CA GLN A 594 -16.18 -12.92 20.27
C GLN A 594 -14.98 -13.45 19.48
N SER A 595 -15.24 -14.38 18.57
CA SER A 595 -14.24 -14.87 17.63
C SER A 595 -14.85 -14.97 16.25
N THR A 596 -14.04 -14.65 15.24
CA THR A 596 -14.39 -14.82 13.84
C THR A 596 -13.18 -15.38 13.09
N THR A 597 -13.46 -16.19 12.07
CA THR A 597 -12.42 -16.75 11.21
C THR A 597 -12.78 -16.44 9.76
N GLU A 598 -11.79 -16.15 8.94
CA GLU A 598 -11.92 -16.00 7.50
C GLU A 598 -10.72 -16.65 6.80
N GLY A 599 -10.89 -17.15 5.59
CA GLY A 599 -9.79 -17.75 4.85
C GLY A 599 -10.21 -18.91 3.95
N ASP A 600 -9.18 -19.56 3.42
CA ASP A 600 -9.21 -20.70 2.52
C ASP A 600 -7.91 -21.52 2.65
N ALA A 601 -7.54 -22.29 1.62
CA ALA A 601 -6.29 -23.06 1.60
C ALA A 601 -5.01 -22.20 1.54
N HIS A 602 -5.11 -20.94 1.07
CA HIS A 602 -3.97 -20.05 0.89
C HIS A 602 -3.66 -19.24 2.15
N PHE A 603 -4.69 -18.86 2.91
CA PHE A 603 -4.53 -18.16 4.19
C PHE A 603 -5.66 -18.48 5.16
N THR A 604 -5.36 -18.38 6.45
CA THR A 604 -6.37 -18.36 7.52
C THR A 604 -6.16 -17.14 8.40
N TRP A 605 -7.23 -16.43 8.70
CA TRP A 605 -7.26 -15.30 9.62
C TRP A 605 -8.23 -15.59 10.75
N LYS A 606 -7.78 -15.42 11.99
CA LYS A 606 -8.62 -15.50 13.19
C LYS A 606 -8.58 -14.17 13.92
N GLY A 607 -9.74 -13.53 14.02
CA GLY A 607 -9.98 -12.37 14.86
C GLY A 607 -10.62 -12.77 16.18
N THR A 608 -10.07 -12.35 17.31
CA THR A 608 -10.72 -12.48 18.62
C THR A 608 -10.86 -11.13 19.30
N PHE A 609 -11.92 -10.98 20.08
CA PHE A 609 -12.18 -9.81 20.89
C PHE A 609 -12.57 -10.29 22.28
N ASP A 610 -11.86 -9.81 23.29
CA ASP A 610 -12.16 -10.09 24.69
C ASP A 610 -12.21 -8.77 25.44
N ALA A 611 -13.28 -8.51 26.18
CA ALA A 611 -13.41 -7.33 27.00
C ALA A 611 -13.95 -7.66 28.39
N ASP A 612 -13.44 -6.95 29.38
CA ASP A 612 -14.03 -6.81 30.71
C ASP A 612 -14.50 -5.35 30.91
N ARG A 613 -14.74 -4.94 32.16
CA ARG A 613 -15.23 -3.58 32.47
C ARG A 613 -14.25 -2.47 32.12
N LYS A 614 -12.94 -2.72 32.20
CA LYS A 614 -11.86 -1.72 32.06
C LYS A 614 -10.82 -2.06 31.00
N HIS A 615 -10.84 -3.28 30.46
CA HIS A 615 -9.88 -3.73 29.47
C HIS A 615 -10.59 -4.31 28.26
N ALA A 616 -10.12 -4.00 27.06
CA ALA A 616 -10.57 -4.59 25.82
C ALA A 616 -9.37 -4.98 24.97
N VAL A 617 -9.31 -6.22 24.50
CA VAL A 617 -8.21 -6.73 23.66
C VAL A 617 -8.77 -7.31 22.38
N TYR A 618 -8.35 -6.72 21.27
CA TYR A 618 -8.63 -7.15 19.91
C TYR A 618 -7.39 -7.86 19.37
N ARG A 619 -7.53 -9.09 18.85
CA ARG A 619 -6.41 -9.87 18.32
C ARG A 619 -6.70 -10.32 16.90
N SER A 620 -5.67 -10.26 16.07
CA SER A 620 -5.62 -10.76 14.70
C SER A 620 -4.47 -11.76 14.60
N VAL A 621 -4.76 -12.97 14.12
CA VAL A 621 -3.76 -13.98 13.78
C VAL A 621 -3.97 -14.38 12.33
N LEU A 622 -3.07 -13.95 11.45
CA LEU A 622 -3.05 -14.33 10.03
C LEU A 622 -1.95 -15.37 9.80
N ARG A 623 -2.32 -16.53 9.28
CA ARG A 623 -1.41 -17.56 8.79
C ARG A 623 -1.49 -17.62 7.27
N VAL A 624 -0.37 -17.36 6.60
CA VAL A 624 -0.21 -17.53 5.15
C VAL A 624 0.37 -18.93 4.91
N SER A 625 -0.39 -19.76 4.20
CA SER A 625 -0.11 -21.18 4.00
C SER A 625 0.29 -21.54 2.57
N ALA A 626 0.06 -20.65 1.60
CA ALA A 626 0.50 -20.82 0.22
C ALA A 626 1.20 -19.55 -0.30
N ASP A 627 2.30 -19.74 -1.01
CA ASP A 627 3.11 -18.68 -1.62
C ASP A 627 2.71 -18.40 -3.07
N GLN A 628 1.66 -19.07 -3.56
CA GLN A 628 1.12 -18.91 -4.90
C GLN A 628 -0.40 -19.13 -4.90
N ILE A 629 -1.12 -18.38 -5.75
CA ILE A 629 -2.55 -18.52 -5.99
C ILE A 629 -2.75 -18.82 -7.48
N GLU A 630 -3.31 -19.99 -7.80
CA GLU A 630 -3.56 -20.40 -9.18
C GLU A 630 -4.63 -19.51 -9.86
N ALA A 631 -4.50 -19.29 -11.17
CA ALA A 631 -5.42 -18.40 -11.91
C ALA A 631 -6.90 -18.76 -11.73
N PRO A 632 -7.33 -20.05 -11.76
CA PRO A 632 -8.72 -20.42 -11.51
C PRO A 632 -9.20 -20.17 -10.07
N ALA A 633 -8.27 -20.15 -9.10
CA ALA A 633 -8.57 -19.87 -7.70
C ALA A 633 -8.65 -18.37 -7.38
N TRP A 634 -8.15 -17.51 -8.29
CA TRP A 634 -8.07 -16.06 -8.08
C TRP A 634 -9.41 -15.39 -7.72
N PRO A 635 -10.54 -15.67 -8.43
CA PRO A 635 -11.82 -15.04 -8.08
C PRO A 635 -12.27 -15.40 -6.65
N ALA A 636 -12.15 -16.67 -6.27
CA ALA A 636 -12.50 -17.13 -4.93
C ALA A 636 -11.58 -16.53 -3.85
N TYR A 637 -10.27 -16.45 -4.12
CA TYR A 637 -9.31 -15.78 -3.25
C TYR A 637 -9.65 -14.30 -3.04
N MET A 638 -9.97 -13.58 -4.12
CA MET A 638 -10.36 -12.17 -4.05
C MET A 638 -11.69 -11.95 -3.33
N GLU A 639 -12.65 -12.86 -3.48
CA GLU A 639 -13.89 -12.85 -2.70
C GLU A 639 -13.60 -13.00 -1.20
N LYS A 640 -12.73 -13.96 -0.82
CA LYS A 640 -12.30 -14.17 0.56
C LYS A 640 -11.55 -12.98 1.13
N LEU A 641 -10.65 -12.39 0.35
CA LEU A 641 -9.96 -11.16 0.73
C LEU A 641 -10.94 -9.97 0.89
N GLY A 642 -11.95 -9.88 0.02
CA GLY A 642 -13.03 -8.91 0.12
C GLY A 642 -13.87 -9.05 1.40
N LYS A 643 -14.09 -10.29 1.86
CA LYS A 643 -14.75 -10.58 3.15
C LYS A 643 -13.84 -10.31 4.36
N LEU A 644 -12.53 -10.47 4.20
CA LEU A 644 -11.55 -10.16 5.24
C LEU A 644 -11.40 -8.65 5.47
N TRP A 645 -11.37 -7.84 4.39
CA TRP A 645 -10.98 -6.42 4.47
C TRP A 645 -11.81 -5.58 5.48
N PRO A 646 -13.15 -5.71 5.55
CA PRO A 646 -13.95 -5.03 6.57
C PRO A 646 -13.65 -5.48 8.00
N LYS A 647 -13.12 -6.70 8.20
CA LYS A 647 -12.80 -7.27 9.51
C LYS A 647 -11.43 -6.81 10.03
N LEU A 648 -10.62 -6.16 9.19
CA LEU A 648 -9.29 -5.65 9.57
C LEU A 648 -9.33 -4.30 10.29
N SER A 649 -10.52 -3.72 10.45
CA SER A 649 -10.78 -2.54 11.27
C SER A 649 -12.08 -2.72 12.01
N THR A 650 -12.21 -2.11 13.19
CA THR A 650 -13.47 -2.08 13.92
C THR A 650 -13.62 -0.75 14.65
N ASN A 651 -14.86 -0.46 15.05
CA ASN A 651 -15.17 0.74 15.80
C ASN A 651 -15.32 0.36 17.28
N VAL A 652 -14.58 1.05 18.14
CA VAL A 652 -14.78 1.01 19.59
C VAL A 652 -15.80 2.09 19.94
N SER A 653 -16.81 1.74 20.73
CA SER A 653 -17.81 2.69 21.23
C SER A 653 -17.93 2.57 22.74
N ILE A 654 -17.81 3.70 23.45
CA ILE A 654 -17.97 3.77 24.91
C ILE A 654 -18.97 4.86 25.30
N SER A 655 -19.63 4.64 26.44
CA SER A 655 -20.57 5.60 27.01
C SER A 655 -19.85 6.84 27.54
N THR A 656 -20.42 8.01 27.26
CA THR A 656 -20.02 9.30 27.85
C THR A 656 -20.37 9.42 29.34
N LEU A 657 -21.17 8.50 29.87
CA LEU A 657 -21.61 8.45 31.26
C LEU A 657 -21.11 7.18 31.93
N ALA A 658 -20.78 7.25 33.22
CA ALA A 658 -20.51 6.06 34.01
C ALA A 658 -21.83 5.32 34.30
N ALA A 659 -21.73 4.01 34.56
CA ALA A 659 -22.90 3.21 34.92
C ALA A 659 -23.63 3.76 36.17
N THR A 660 -22.88 4.36 37.09
CA THR A 660 -23.40 5.01 38.31
C THR A 660 -24.27 6.24 38.03
N ASP A 661 -24.10 6.89 36.88
CA ASP A 661 -24.83 8.11 36.54
C ASP A 661 -26.15 7.82 35.82
N LEU A 662 -26.34 6.57 35.33
CA LEU A 662 -27.48 6.20 34.49
C LEU A 662 -28.80 6.22 35.25
N ASP A 663 -28.83 5.79 36.52
CA ASP A 663 -30.05 5.79 37.32
C ASP A 663 -30.52 7.22 37.62
N LYS A 664 -29.58 8.11 37.94
CA LYS A 664 -29.87 9.53 38.13
C LYS A 664 -30.37 10.16 36.83
N LEU A 665 -29.68 9.94 35.72
CA LEU A 665 -30.12 10.45 34.41
C LEU A 665 -31.53 9.97 34.08
N ARG A 666 -31.85 8.70 34.33
CA ARG A 666 -33.17 8.15 34.09
C ARG A 666 -34.23 8.82 34.95
N ALA A 667 -33.93 9.07 36.23
CA ALA A 667 -34.82 9.81 37.12
C ALA A 667 -35.05 11.25 36.64
N ASP A 668 -33.98 11.95 36.25
CA ASP A 668 -34.06 13.33 35.75
C ASP A 668 -34.87 13.41 34.44
N LEU A 669 -34.69 12.47 33.52
CA LEU A 669 -35.47 12.39 32.27
C LEU A 669 -36.95 12.07 32.52
N ASN A 670 -37.26 11.15 33.45
CA ASN A 670 -38.64 10.90 33.86
C ASN A 670 -39.27 12.15 34.47
N GLY A 671 -38.48 12.94 35.22
CA GLY A 671 -38.91 14.24 35.76
C GLY A 671 -39.24 15.26 34.68
N VAL A 672 -38.50 15.27 33.57
CA VAL A 672 -38.83 16.08 32.39
C VAL A 672 -40.15 15.64 31.75
N GLU A 673 -40.33 14.34 31.55
CA GLU A 673 -41.56 13.79 30.96
C GLU A 673 -42.80 14.14 31.81
N GLU A 674 -42.71 13.94 33.13
CA GLU A 674 -43.78 14.30 34.06
C GLU A 674 -44.00 15.81 34.13
N GLY A 675 -42.92 16.60 34.07
CA GLY A 675 -42.98 18.06 34.02
C GLY A 675 -43.72 18.57 32.78
N LEU A 676 -43.49 17.95 31.62
CA LEU A 676 -44.20 18.26 30.37
C LEU A 676 -45.66 17.83 30.44
N ARG A 677 -45.95 16.60 30.93
CA ARG A 677 -47.32 16.09 31.12
C ARG A 677 -48.15 16.96 32.06
N SER A 678 -47.56 17.35 33.19
CA SER A 678 -48.21 18.21 34.20
C SER A 678 -48.20 19.70 33.83
N LYS A 679 -47.68 20.08 32.66
CA LYS A 679 -47.51 21.46 32.18
C LYS A 679 -46.68 22.38 33.09
N LYS A 680 -45.87 21.81 33.99
CA LYS A 680 -44.87 22.53 34.78
C LYS A 680 -43.70 23.00 33.91
N LEU A 681 -43.33 22.18 32.92
CA LEU A 681 -42.44 22.56 31.83
C LEU A 681 -43.28 22.99 30.64
N LYS A 682 -42.94 24.15 30.06
CA LYS A 682 -43.62 24.68 28.87
C LYS A 682 -42.90 24.20 27.61
N ALA A 683 -43.69 23.77 26.63
CA ALA A 683 -43.24 23.48 25.28
C ALA A 683 -44.41 23.74 24.32
N ALA A 684 -44.27 24.73 23.42
CA ALA A 684 -45.23 25.03 22.37
C ALA A 684 -45.04 24.14 21.14
N THR A 685 -43.82 23.63 20.94
CA THR A 685 -43.43 22.79 19.81
C THR A 685 -42.80 21.49 20.27
N ARG A 686 -42.66 20.53 19.34
CA ARG A 686 -41.92 19.28 19.60
C ARG A 686 -40.44 19.54 19.85
N ILE A 687 -39.85 20.51 19.15
CA ILE A 687 -38.43 20.89 19.31
C ILE A 687 -38.18 21.34 20.75
N GLN A 688 -39.07 22.15 21.33
CA GLN A 688 -38.97 22.56 22.72
C GLN A 688 -39.12 21.40 23.70
N ALA A 689 -40.05 20.48 23.44
CA ALA A 689 -40.23 19.29 24.28
C ALA A 689 -38.97 18.41 24.28
N ASP A 690 -38.38 18.15 23.11
CA ASP A 690 -37.16 17.37 22.96
C ASP A 690 -35.93 18.10 23.56
N ALA A 691 -35.89 19.44 23.49
CA ALA A 691 -34.82 20.26 24.05
C ALA A 691 -34.69 20.11 25.57
N HIS A 692 -35.80 20.00 26.32
CA HIS A 692 -35.74 19.77 27.77
C HIS A 692 -34.97 18.48 28.12
N GLY A 693 -35.25 17.39 27.40
CA GLY A 693 -34.56 16.11 27.60
C GLY A 693 -33.08 16.18 27.18
N ARG A 694 -32.79 16.80 26.02
CA ARG A 694 -31.41 17.00 25.54
C ARG A 694 -30.57 17.83 26.50
N VAL A 695 -31.11 18.89 27.11
CA VAL A 695 -30.40 19.69 28.13
C VAL A 695 -29.98 18.82 29.32
N VAL A 696 -30.88 17.98 29.82
CA VAL A 696 -30.59 17.07 30.95
C VAL A 696 -29.48 16.09 30.57
N LEU A 697 -29.58 15.45 29.40
CA LEU A 697 -28.57 14.52 28.91
C LEU A 697 -27.20 15.18 28.75
N LEU A 698 -27.12 16.28 28.02
CA LEU A 698 -25.85 16.99 27.75
C LEU A 698 -25.22 17.52 29.05
N SER A 699 -26.05 17.93 30.02
CA SER A 699 -25.55 18.35 31.33
C SER A 699 -24.94 17.21 32.12
N ALA A 700 -25.56 16.01 32.08
CA ALA A 700 -24.98 14.82 32.68
C ALA A 700 -23.65 14.45 32.00
N GLN A 701 -23.60 14.50 30.66
CA GLN A 701 -22.39 14.17 29.89
C GLN A 701 -21.22 15.13 30.18
N LEU A 702 -21.51 16.43 30.27
CA LEU A 702 -20.52 17.44 30.64
C LEU A 702 -20.02 17.27 32.08
N ALA A 703 -20.88 16.85 33.00
CA ALA A 703 -20.52 16.61 34.40
C ALA A 703 -19.73 15.31 34.62
N ALA A 704 -19.86 14.33 33.72
CA ALA A 704 -19.24 13.00 33.88
C ALA A 704 -17.72 12.98 33.72
N GLY A 705 -17.09 14.07 33.25
CA GLY A 705 -15.63 14.17 33.12
C GLY A 705 -15.04 13.21 32.08
N ARG A 706 -15.83 12.76 31.09
CA ARG A 706 -15.40 11.82 30.04
C ARG A 706 -15.13 12.44 28.68
N LEU A 707 -15.39 13.73 28.52
CA LEU A 707 -15.22 14.45 27.26
C LEU A 707 -13.90 15.20 27.28
N THR A 708 -13.08 15.04 26.26
CA THR A 708 -11.88 15.88 26.03
C THR A 708 -12.30 17.33 25.73
N PRO A 709 -11.42 18.34 25.87
CA PRO A 709 -11.78 19.74 25.67
C PRO A 709 -12.51 20.04 24.34
N PRO A 710 -12.11 19.48 23.17
CA PRO A 710 -12.87 19.67 21.94
C PRO A 710 -14.28 19.05 21.97
N LEU A 711 -14.45 17.90 22.62
CA LEU A 711 -15.76 17.24 22.72
C LEU A 711 -16.66 17.93 23.77
N GLN A 712 -16.07 18.52 24.81
CA GLN A 712 -16.79 19.40 25.73
C GLN A 712 -17.31 20.64 25.00
N ALA A 713 -16.52 21.26 24.13
CA ALA A 713 -16.96 22.39 23.31
C ALA A 713 -18.15 22.01 22.41
N GLN A 714 -18.11 20.82 21.81
CA GLN A 714 -19.23 20.29 21.01
C GLN A 714 -20.50 20.09 21.87
N ALA A 715 -20.38 19.44 23.04
CA ALA A 715 -21.50 19.24 23.95
C ALA A 715 -22.09 20.55 24.48
N LEU A 716 -21.24 21.53 24.81
CA LEU A 716 -21.67 22.88 25.24
C LEU A 716 -22.38 23.61 24.10
N THR A 717 -21.87 23.54 22.87
CA THR A 717 -22.53 24.13 21.70
C THR A 717 -23.92 23.52 21.52
N ALA A 718 -24.02 22.19 21.53
CA ALA A 718 -25.29 21.48 21.41
C ALA A 718 -26.27 21.86 22.53
N ARG A 719 -25.79 21.99 23.77
CA ARG A 719 -26.62 22.36 24.93
C ARG A 719 -27.04 23.83 24.87
N GLY A 720 -26.17 24.72 24.42
CA GLY A 720 -26.47 26.13 24.17
C GLY A 720 -27.61 26.30 23.18
N ILE A 721 -27.57 25.55 22.07
CA ILE A 721 -28.68 25.53 21.08
C ILE A 721 -29.99 25.07 21.73
N GLN A 722 -29.95 24.04 22.60
CA GLN A 722 -31.15 23.62 23.31
C GLN A 722 -31.66 24.66 24.31
N TYR A 723 -30.76 25.40 24.96
CA TYR A 723 -31.16 26.52 25.82
C TYR A 723 -31.82 27.65 25.02
N ASP A 724 -31.33 27.96 23.81
CA ASP A 724 -31.98 28.92 22.92
C ASP A 724 -33.38 28.46 22.52
N HIS A 725 -33.55 27.18 22.16
CA HIS A 725 -34.88 26.62 21.88
C HIS A 725 -35.86 26.76 23.06
N LEU A 726 -35.36 26.82 24.29
CA LEU A 726 -36.16 27.00 25.50
C LEU A 726 -36.28 28.47 25.94
N GLY A 727 -35.79 29.43 25.14
CA GLY A 727 -35.77 30.86 25.46
C GLY A 727 -34.80 31.23 26.60
N ARG A 728 -33.90 30.33 26.99
CA ARG A 728 -32.92 30.51 28.06
C ARG A 728 -31.62 31.13 27.54
N LEU A 729 -31.75 32.28 26.85
CA LEU A 729 -30.67 32.90 26.07
C LEU A 729 -29.40 33.20 26.88
N ALA A 730 -29.55 33.58 28.16
CA ALA A 730 -28.41 33.86 29.04
C ALA A 730 -27.64 32.58 29.42
N ASP A 731 -28.31 31.43 29.47
CA ASP A 731 -27.67 30.14 29.73
C ASP A 731 -26.93 29.65 28.48
N ALA A 732 -27.57 29.78 27.32
CA ALA A 732 -26.97 29.51 26.02
C ALA A 732 -25.69 30.34 25.80
N ARG A 733 -25.73 31.65 26.10
CA ARG A 733 -24.55 32.52 26.02
C ARG A 733 -23.37 32.01 26.84
N ARG A 734 -23.61 31.50 28.05
CA ARG A 734 -22.53 30.98 28.92
C ARG A 734 -21.92 29.72 28.33
N ASP A 735 -22.77 28.83 27.79
CA ASP A 735 -22.30 27.61 27.13
C ASP A 735 -21.51 27.92 25.85
N PHE A 736 -21.98 28.83 25.00
CA PHE A 736 -21.23 29.24 23.81
C PHE A 736 -19.91 29.92 24.14
N ALA A 737 -19.88 30.80 25.16
CA ALA A 737 -18.64 31.43 25.61
C ALA A 737 -17.64 30.38 26.07
N ARG A 738 -18.08 29.42 26.89
CA ARG A 738 -17.21 28.33 27.36
C ARG A 738 -16.77 27.40 26.22
N ALA A 739 -17.64 27.13 25.25
CA ALA A 739 -17.28 26.33 24.07
C ALA A 739 -16.19 27.03 23.25
N LEU A 740 -16.29 28.34 23.03
CA LEU A 740 -15.28 29.15 22.31
C LEU A 740 -13.97 29.30 23.09
N GLU A 741 -13.99 29.28 24.43
CA GLU A 741 -12.77 29.21 25.23
C GLU A 741 -12.01 27.89 25.02
N LEU A 742 -12.74 26.77 24.88
CA LEU A 742 -12.17 25.44 24.69
C LEU A 742 -11.76 25.19 23.22
N ALA A 743 -12.50 25.74 22.27
CA ALA A 743 -12.29 25.58 20.85
C ALA A 743 -12.72 26.86 20.08
N PRO A 744 -11.82 27.85 19.93
CA PRO A 744 -12.19 29.20 19.46
C PRO A 744 -12.60 29.27 17.98
N ASP A 745 -12.08 28.37 17.14
CA ASP A 745 -12.24 28.41 15.68
C ASP A 745 -13.32 27.45 15.14
N VAL A 746 -14.19 26.91 16.01
CA VAL A 746 -15.28 26.02 15.58
C VAL A 746 -16.41 26.84 14.96
N THR A 747 -16.54 26.74 13.64
CA THR A 747 -17.54 27.47 12.85
C THR A 747 -18.97 27.27 13.36
N GLU A 748 -19.36 26.04 13.69
CA GLU A 748 -20.70 25.73 14.20
C GLU A 748 -21.00 26.50 15.51
N THR A 749 -20.05 26.51 16.45
CA THR A 749 -20.17 27.24 17.71
C THR A 749 -20.27 28.75 17.48
N GLN A 750 -19.48 29.31 16.57
CA GLN A 750 -19.52 30.74 16.26
C GLN A 750 -20.83 31.16 15.60
N ASN A 751 -21.35 30.35 14.66
CA ASN A 751 -22.64 30.61 14.03
C ASN A 751 -23.79 30.53 15.05
N ALA A 752 -23.81 29.49 15.90
CA ALA A 752 -24.81 29.37 16.97
C ALA A 752 -24.71 30.52 17.98
N ALA A 753 -23.49 30.92 18.38
CA ALA A 753 -23.26 32.06 19.24
C ALA A 753 -23.71 33.39 18.61
N ALA A 754 -23.61 33.54 17.29
CA ALA A 754 -24.08 34.71 16.58
C ALA A 754 -25.61 34.82 16.58
N VAL A 755 -26.32 33.69 16.38
CA VAL A 755 -27.79 33.61 16.53
C VAL A 755 -28.20 34.06 17.94
N ASN A 756 -27.57 33.47 18.96
CA ASN A 756 -27.81 33.84 20.36
C ASN A 756 -27.53 35.33 20.64
N ALA A 757 -26.43 35.87 20.09
CA ALA A 757 -26.08 37.28 20.23
C ALA A 757 -27.13 38.21 19.60
N ILE A 758 -27.75 37.84 18.48
CA ILE A 758 -28.89 38.59 17.90
C ILE A 758 -30.07 38.61 18.88
N GLY A 759 -30.42 37.46 19.46
CA GLY A 759 -31.50 37.36 20.45
C GLY A 759 -31.24 38.17 21.73
N LEU A 760 -29.98 38.25 22.15
CA LEU A 760 -29.53 39.09 23.28
C LEU A 760 -29.31 40.56 22.92
N ARG A 761 -29.54 40.94 21.65
CA ARG A 761 -29.36 42.30 21.12
C ARG A 761 -27.91 42.78 21.12
N GLU A 762 -26.97 41.84 21.12
CA GLU A 762 -25.52 42.07 21.00
C GLU A 762 -25.10 42.09 19.52
N LEU A 763 -25.74 42.93 18.70
CA LEU A 763 -25.57 42.93 17.24
C LEU A 763 -24.10 43.09 16.78
N PRO A 764 -23.26 43.98 17.37
CA PRO A 764 -21.85 44.06 17.01
C PRO A 764 -21.10 42.75 17.21
N ARG A 765 -21.42 42.01 18.28
CA ARG A 765 -20.81 40.70 18.57
C ARG A 765 -21.24 39.64 17.56
N ALA A 766 -22.49 39.65 17.12
CA ALA A 766 -22.96 38.75 16.07
C ALA A 766 -22.22 38.98 14.74
N VAL A 767 -21.97 40.24 14.37
CA VAL A 767 -21.16 40.60 13.18
C VAL A 767 -19.70 40.20 13.33
N GLU A 768 -19.12 40.35 14.52
CA GLU A 768 -17.74 39.92 14.82
C GLU A 768 -17.58 38.39 14.68
N LEU A 769 -18.45 37.62 15.33
CA LEU A 769 -18.42 36.15 15.30
C LEU A 769 -18.54 35.60 13.87
N THR A 770 -19.53 36.07 13.12
CA THR A 770 -19.73 35.68 11.72
C THR A 770 -18.63 36.22 10.79
N GLY A 771 -18.08 37.40 11.08
CA GLY A 771 -16.93 37.95 10.39
C GLY A 771 -15.69 37.07 10.54
N SER A 772 -15.44 36.55 11.74
CA SER A 772 -14.35 35.59 12.02
C SER A 772 -14.48 34.31 11.18
N VAL A 773 -15.70 33.74 11.09
CA VAL A 773 -15.97 32.61 10.20
C VAL A 773 -15.65 32.95 8.75
N LEU A 774 -16.17 34.06 8.25
CA LEU A 774 -16.03 34.46 6.83
C LEU A 774 -14.61 34.87 6.43
N GLN A 775 -13.75 35.21 7.39
CA GLN A 775 -12.31 35.38 7.14
C GLN A 775 -11.63 34.04 6.84
N ARG A 776 -12.06 32.95 7.49
CA ARG A 776 -11.51 31.60 7.29
C ARG A 776 -12.17 30.87 6.13
N ASP A 777 -13.50 30.96 6.03
CA ASP A 777 -14.29 30.43 4.92
C ASP A 777 -15.22 31.50 4.36
N PRO A 778 -14.77 32.25 3.34
CA PRO A 778 -15.60 33.25 2.67
C PRO A 778 -16.83 32.66 1.99
N ARG A 779 -17.03 31.35 1.89
CA ARG A 779 -18.22 30.76 1.26
C ARG A 779 -19.24 30.23 2.25
N ASP A 780 -19.01 30.40 3.56
CA ASP A 780 -19.96 29.96 4.58
C ASP A 780 -21.28 30.74 4.47
N ALA A 781 -22.30 30.08 3.91
CA ALA A 781 -23.59 30.70 3.65
C ALA A 781 -24.35 31.06 4.93
N GLU A 782 -24.18 30.28 6.01
CA GLU A 782 -24.89 30.50 7.25
C GLU A 782 -24.29 31.68 8.03
N ALA A 783 -22.97 31.75 8.14
CA ALA A 783 -22.29 32.89 8.73
C ALA A 783 -22.63 34.20 7.99
N ARG A 784 -22.64 34.16 6.65
CA ARG A 784 -23.01 35.33 5.83
C ARG A 784 -24.47 35.73 6.03
N ARG A 785 -25.40 34.76 6.08
CA ARG A 785 -26.81 35.01 6.37
C ARG A 785 -27.00 35.63 7.76
N MET A 786 -26.35 35.08 8.78
CA MET A 786 -26.40 35.60 10.15
C MET A 786 -25.80 37.00 10.27
N ARG A 787 -24.70 37.27 9.55
CA ARG A 787 -24.13 38.61 9.48
C ARG A 787 -25.08 39.61 8.83
N ALA A 788 -25.74 39.21 7.75
CA ALA A 788 -26.73 40.05 7.07
C ALA A 788 -27.91 40.39 7.98
N VAL A 789 -28.44 39.41 8.72
CA VAL A 789 -29.51 39.63 9.70
C VAL A 789 -29.06 40.60 10.79
N ALA A 790 -27.87 40.41 11.36
CA ALA A 790 -27.33 41.33 12.37
C ALA A 790 -27.17 42.76 11.83
N ARG A 791 -26.66 42.92 10.60
CA ARG A 791 -26.52 44.21 9.90
C ARG A 791 -27.86 44.87 9.59
N TYR A 792 -28.86 44.08 9.22
CA TYR A 792 -30.23 44.56 9.03
C TYR A 792 -30.78 45.22 10.29
N PHE A 793 -30.59 44.59 11.46
CA PHE A 793 -31.01 45.19 12.74
C PHE A 793 -30.12 46.36 13.19
N GLN A 794 -28.86 46.43 12.72
CA GLN A 794 -28.02 47.63 12.87
C GLN A 794 -28.42 48.79 11.94
N LYS A 795 -29.43 48.57 11.07
CA LYS A 795 -29.86 49.51 10.02
C LYS A 795 -28.83 49.75 8.92
N ASP A 796 -27.83 48.88 8.80
CA ASP A 796 -26.90 48.86 7.67
C ASP A 796 -27.48 47.98 6.55
N PHE A 797 -28.52 48.51 5.90
CA PHE A 797 -29.26 47.77 4.88
C PHE A 797 -28.40 47.50 3.63
N ALA A 798 -27.47 48.38 3.30
CA ALA A 798 -26.58 48.19 2.16
C ALA A 798 -25.63 47.00 2.36
N ALA A 799 -25.01 46.90 3.54
CA ALA A 799 -24.14 45.76 3.84
C ALA A 799 -24.92 44.46 4.02
N ALA A 800 -26.16 44.52 4.56
CA ALA A 800 -27.04 43.36 4.64
C ALA A 800 -27.43 42.83 3.24
N GLN A 801 -27.78 43.73 2.31
CA GLN A 801 -28.07 43.36 0.91
C GLN A 801 -26.85 42.70 0.25
N ALA A 802 -25.66 43.28 0.37
CA ALA A 802 -24.44 42.73 -0.23
C ALA A 802 -24.14 41.30 0.26
N ASP A 803 -24.32 41.04 1.56
CA ASP A 803 -24.17 39.69 2.11
C ASP A 803 -25.23 38.72 1.56
N LEU A 804 -26.49 39.14 1.44
CA LEU A 804 -27.58 38.27 0.96
C LEU A 804 -27.51 37.99 -0.54
N GLU A 805 -27.10 38.96 -1.35
CA GLU A 805 -26.89 38.77 -2.78
C GLU A 805 -25.82 37.71 -3.04
N GLU A 806 -24.74 37.72 -2.27
CA GLU A 806 -23.69 36.72 -2.36
C GLU A 806 -24.19 35.33 -1.90
N VAL A 807 -24.99 35.25 -0.82
CA VAL A 807 -25.64 33.97 -0.41
C VAL A 807 -26.52 33.42 -1.53
N LEU A 808 -27.21 34.28 -2.27
CA LEU A 808 -28.15 33.92 -3.34
C LEU A 808 -27.48 33.54 -4.66
N THR A 809 -26.14 33.58 -4.74
CA THR A 809 -25.41 32.96 -5.86
C THR A 809 -25.48 31.44 -5.83
N ASP A 810 -25.75 30.83 -4.66
CA ASP A 810 -26.01 29.40 -4.49
C ASP A 810 -27.48 29.08 -4.82
N PRO A 811 -27.76 28.27 -5.86
CA PRO A 811 -29.12 27.84 -6.20
C PRO A 811 -29.84 27.13 -5.04
N ALA A 812 -29.12 26.42 -4.18
CA ALA A 812 -29.72 25.77 -3.02
C ALA A 812 -30.21 26.79 -1.98
N ALA A 813 -29.57 27.95 -1.87
CA ALA A 813 -30.03 29.05 -1.02
C ALA A 813 -31.30 29.71 -1.58
N VAL A 814 -31.40 29.84 -2.90
CA VAL A 814 -32.62 30.31 -3.60
C VAL A 814 -33.78 29.35 -3.36
N GLN A 815 -33.55 28.05 -3.51
CA GLN A 815 -34.56 27.00 -3.26
C GLN A 815 -35.03 26.94 -1.80
N ARG A 816 -34.18 27.32 -0.83
CA ARG A 816 -34.59 27.43 0.58
C ARG A 816 -35.52 28.63 0.84
N GLY A 817 -35.51 29.66 -0.01
CA GLY A 817 -36.41 30.82 0.06
C GLY A 817 -36.09 31.86 1.16
N TYR A 818 -35.59 31.45 2.33
CA TYR A 818 -35.34 32.37 3.46
C TYR A 818 -34.39 33.55 3.18
N PRO A 819 -33.24 33.38 2.48
CA PRO A 819 -32.37 34.52 2.18
C PRO A 819 -33.03 35.58 1.29
N LEU A 820 -33.97 35.17 0.41
CA LEU A 820 -34.76 36.10 -0.40
C LEU A 820 -35.69 36.96 0.46
N LEU A 821 -36.25 36.41 1.54
CA LEU A 821 -37.09 37.16 2.48
C LEU A 821 -36.30 38.32 3.09
N TRP A 822 -35.13 38.02 3.62
CA TRP A 822 -34.25 39.02 4.22
C TRP A 822 -33.74 40.04 3.20
N LEU A 823 -33.47 39.63 1.96
CA LEU A 823 -33.06 40.55 0.90
C LEU A 823 -34.19 41.52 0.56
N ALA A 824 -35.41 41.00 0.37
CA ALA A 824 -36.59 41.81 0.11
C ALA A 824 -36.88 42.81 1.24
N LEU A 825 -36.71 42.39 2.51
CA LEU A 825 -36.83 43.29 3.66
C LEU A 825 -35.77 44.38 3.65
N ALA A 826 -34.51 44.03 3.42
CA ALA A 826 -33.42 45.01 3.37
C ALA A 826 -33.57 46.00 2.21
N MET A 827 -34.08 45.55 1.05
CA MET A 827 -34.43 46.41 -0.09
C MET A 827 -35.53 47.41 0.31
N ARG A 828 -36.63 46.94 0.92
CA ARG A 828 -37.73 47.81 1.36
C ARG A 828 -37.28 48.86 2.35
N GLN A 829 -36.48 48.48 3.36
CA GLN A 829 -35.96 49.43 4.36
C GLN A 829 -34.98 50.45 3.74
N ALA A 830 -34.33 50.10 2.63
CA ALA A 830 -33.51 51.02 1.84
C ALA A 830 -34.33 51.86 0.82
N GLY A 831 -35.67 51.76 0.82
CA GLY A 831 -36.54 52.49 -0.11
C GLY A 831 -36.58 51.92 -1.53
N GLN A 832 -36.09 50.69 -1.73
CA GLN A 832 -36.08 50.00 -3.02
C GLN A 832 -37.32 49.09 -3.18
N ASP A 833 -37.73 48.83 -4.42
CA ASP A 833 -38.84 47.93 -4.72
C ASP A 833 -38.36 46.46 -4.87
N PRO A 834 -38.74 45.54 -3.96
CA PRO A 834 -38.34 44.14 -4.05
C PRO A 834 -39.12 43.34 -5.10
N SER A 835 -40.13 43.92 -5.77
CA SER A 835 -40.85 43.23 -6.86
C SER A 835 -39.90 42.80 -7.99
N ALA A 836 -38.80 43.53 -8.18
CA ALA A 836 -37.73 43.20 -9.13
C ALA A 836 -37.07 41.84 -8.86
N LEU A 837 -37.15 41.30 -7.63
CA LEU A 837 -36.64 39.97 -7.31
C LEU A 837 -37.40 38.85 -8.03
N ALA A 838 -38.68 39.06 -8.36
CA ALA A 838 -39.49 38.08 -9.10
C ALA A 838 -38.94 37.79 -10.51
N ALA A 839 -38.31 38.79 -11.15
CA ALA A 839 -37.65 38.63 -12.45
C ALA A 839 -36.26 37.98 -12.34
N ARG A 840 -35.57 38.17 -11.20
CA ARG A 840 -34.24 37.62 -10.92
C ARG A 840 -34.27 36.14 -10.52
N HIS A 841 -35.36 35.71 -9.88
CA HIS A 841 -35.54 34.35 -9.37
C HIS A 841 -36.90 33.80 -9.86
N PRO A 842 -36.95 33.16 -11.03
CA PRO A 842 -38.18 32.64 -11.60
C PRO A 842 -38.79 31.53 -10.74
N ASN A 843 -40.11 31.30 -10.88
CA ASN A 843 -40.90 30.45 -9.99
C ASN A 843 -40.36 29.03 -9.83
N GLU A 844 -39.72 28.47 -10.86
CA GLU A 844 -39.15 27.13 -10.85
C GLU A 844 -37.94 26.98 -9.92
N GLN A 845 -37.31 28.09 -9.51
CA GLN A 845 -36.15 28.10 -8.60
C GLN A 845 -36.54 28.25 -7.13
N LEU A 846 -37.79 28.60 -6.86
CA LEU A 846 -38.31 28.87 -5.52
C LEU A 846 -38.90 27.59 -4.89
N PRO A 847 -39.03 27.53 -3.55
CA PRO A 847 -39.64 26.38 -2.89
C PRO A 847 -41.08 26.14 -3.40
N ALA A 848 -41.50 24.87 -3.43
CA ALA A 848 -42.85 24.48 -3.85
C ALA A 848 -43.89 24.68 -2.73
N ASP A 849 -43.48 24.41 -1.49
CA ASP A 849 -44.30 24.53 -0.28
C ASP A 849 -43.76 25.67 0.61
N TRP A 850 -44.15 25.73 1.88
CA TRP A 850 -43.60 26.66 2.87
C TRP A 850 -42.06 26.67 2.84
N PRO A 851 -41.36 27.82 2.77
CA PRO A 851 -41.80 29.21 2.98
C PRO A 851 -42.28 29.96 1.72
N ARG A 852 -42.71 29.28 0.64
CA ARG A 852 -43.11 29.94 -0.63
C ARG A 852 -44.09 31.11 -0.47
N PRO A 853 -45.19 30.99 0.31
CA PRO A 853 -46.09 32.12 0.55
C PRO A 853 -45.40 33.32 1.21
N LEU A 854 -44.38 33.10 2.07
CA LEU A 854 -43.60 34.19 2.66
C LEU A 854 -42.81 34.93 1.58
N VAL A 855 -42.21 34.20 0.64
CA VAL A 855 -41.44 34.78 -0.49
C VAL A 855 -42.38 35.60 -1.37
N ASP A 856 -43.53 35.03 -1.74
CA ASP A 856 -44.57 35.69 -2.52
C ASP A 856 -45.07 36.98 -1.83
N TYR A 857 -45.28 36.95 -0.51
CA TYR A 857 -45.65 38.14 0.25
C TYR A 857 -44.52 39.18 0.30
N ALA A 858 -43.26 38.75 0.45
CA ALA A 858 -42.11 39.63 0.53
C ALA A 858 -41.87 40.40 -0.78
N ILE A 859 -42.05 39.75 -1.93
CA ILE A 859 -41.95 40.36 -3.27
C ILE A 859 -43.24 41.05 -3.73
N GLY A 860 -44.37 40.81 -3.04
CA GLY A 860 -45.61 41.57 -3.20
C GLY A 860 -46.68 40.92 -4.09
N THR A 861 -46.61 39.61 -4.34
CA THR A 861 -47.58 38.87 -5.18
C THR A 861 -48.83 38.42 -4.44
N ILE A 862 -48.80 38.31 -3.10
CA ILE A 862 -49.97 37.98 -2.27
C ILE A 862 -50.21 38.99 -1.14
N SER A 863 -51.44 39.04 -0.63
CA SER A 863 -51.83 39.89 0.49
C SER A 863 -51.43 39.30 1.85
N ALA A 864 -51.46 40.11 2.91
CA ALA A 864 -51.20 39.64 4.27
C ALA A 864 -52.23 38.59 4.73
N ASP A 865 -53.51 38.75 4.36
CA ASP A 865 -54.57 37.79 4.71
C ASP A 865 -54.35 36.45 4.00
N ALA A 866 -53.98 36.47 2.71
CA ALA A 866 -53.66 35.26 1.96
C ALA A 866 -52.45 34.52 2.54
N LEU A 867 -51.42 35.24 3.02
CA LEU A 867 -50.29 34.64 3.72
C LEU A 867 -50.72 33.99 5.05
N ILE A 868 -51.58 34.65 5.83
CA ILE A 868 -52.07 34.11 7.10
C ILE A 868 -52.91 32.85 6.88
N ASP A 869 -53.76 32.84 5.86
CA ASP A 869 -54.57 31.65 5.51
C ASP A 869 -53.67 30.48 5.07
N ALA A 870 -52.65 30.76 4.26
CA ALA A 870 -51.65 29.75 3.89
C ALA A 870 -50.90 29.20 5.11
N ALA A 871 -50.51 30.07 6.05
CA ALA A 871 -49.85 29.67 7.30
C ALA A 871 -50.74 28.74 8.16
N ARG A 872 -52.04 29.06 8.28
CA ARG A 872 -53.02 28.25 9.01
C ARG A 872 -53.25 26.86 8.39
N ALA A 873 -53.06 26.73 7.08
CA ALA A 873 -53.23 25.48 6.35
C ALA A 873 -52.02 24.53 6.47
N THR A 874 -50.90 24.98 7.07
CA THR A 874 -49.72 24.14 7.25
C THR A 874 -49.90 23.07 8.34
N LYS A 875 -49.02 22.07 8.37
CA LYS A 875 -49.07 20.96 9.34
C LYS A 875 -48.87 21.40 10.79
N VAL A 876 -48.07 22.45 11.00
CA VAL A 876 -47.81 23.03 12.33
C VAL A 876 -48.11 24.53 12.25
N PRO A 877 -49.39 24.93 12.35
CA PRO A 877 -49.79 26.32 12.14
C PRO A 877 -49.06 27.33 13.01
N ALA A 878 -48.70 26.97 14.25
CA ALA A 878 -47.98 27.88 15.16
C ALA A 878 -46.61 28.31 14.61
N GLU A 879 -45.85 27.39 13.99
CA GLU A 879 -44.54 27.67 13.37
C GLU A 879 -44.71 28.65 12.20
N SER A 880 -45.54 28.28 11.23
CA SER A 880 -45.80 29.09 10.04
C SER A 880 -46.43 30.45 10.36
N LEU A 881 -47.32 30.51 11.36
CA LEU A 881 -47.92 31.76 11.83
C LEU A 881 -46.89 32.67 12.52
N SER A 882 -45.95 32.09 13.27
CA SER A 882 -44.87 32.86 13.91
C SER A 882 -44.08 33.63 12.85
N GLU A 883 -43.67 32.94 11.79
CA GLU A 883 -42.93 33.53 10.68
C GLU A 883 -43.80 34.53 9.90
N ALA A 884 -45.01 34.14 9.50
CA ALA A 884 -45.93 35.01 8.74
C ALA A 884 -46.16 36.35 9.45
N TYR A 885 -46.49 36.29 10.74
CA TYR A 885 -46.72 37.49 11.53
C TYR A 885 -45.46 38.35 11.65
N PHE A 886 -44.28 37.75 11.82
CA PHE A 886 -43.03 38.52 11.86
C PHE A 886 -42.78 39.27 10.54
N TYR A 887 -42.82 38.58 9.40
CA TYR A 887 -42.54 39.18 8.09
C TYR A 887 -43.61 40.22 7.69
N ILE A 888 -44.88 40.03 8.06
CA ILE A 888 -45.93 41.06 7.91
C ILE A 888 -45.61 42.29 8.76
N GLY A 889 -45.16 42.10 10.01
CA GLY A 889 -44.74 43.17 10.89
C GLY A 889 -43.58 43.99 10.32
N GLU A 890 -42.53 43.31 9.84
CA GLU A 890 -41.37 43.96 9.20
C GLU A 890 -41.74 44.78 7.96
N ARG A 891 -42.68 44.29 7.14
CA ARG A 891 -43.18 45.06 6.00
C ARG A 891 -43.96 46.29 6.45
N TYR A 892 -44.85 46.18 7.43
CA TYR A 892 -45.56 47.35 7.96
C TYR A 892 -44.62 48.36 8.60
N GLN A 893 -43.52 47.91 9.20
CA GLN A 893 -42.47 48.78 9.72
C GLN A 893 -41.80 49.58 8.59
N ALA A 894 -41.44 48.92 7.48
CA ALA A 894 -40.87 49.60 6.30
C ALA A 894 -41.86 50.59 5.66
N GLU A 895 -43.17 50.34 5.75
CA GLU A 895 -44.23 51.24 5.28
C GLU A 895 -44.57 52.39 6.25
N GLY A 896 -43.81 52.54 7.36
CA GLY A 896 -44.05 53.57 8.37
C GLY A 896 -45.27 53.32 9.27
N LYS A 897 -45.90 52.14 9.19
CA LYS A 897 -47.11 51.76 9.95
C LYS A 897 -46.76 51.05 11.26
N ARG A 898 -45.97 51.71 12.12
CA ARG A 898 -45.38 51.12 13.35
C ARG A 898 -46.41 50.47 14.28
N SER A 899 -47.58 51.09 14.48
CA SER A 899 -48.63 50.50 15.34
C SER A 899 -49.10 49.13 14.84
N ARG A 900 -49.27 48.98 13.52
CA ARG A 900 -49.64 47.68 12.93
C ARG A 900 -48.48 46.69 13.02
N ALA A 901 -47.26 47.15 12.80
CA ALA A 901 -46.07 46.31 12.93
C ALA A 901 -45.96 45.69 14.34
N MET A 902 -46.18 46.50 15.39
CA MET A 902 -46.18 46.04 16.78
C MET A 902 -47.24 44.97 17.07
N ASP A 903 -48.44 45.12 16.54
CA ASP A 903 -49.50 44.12 16.71
C ASP A 903 -49.10 42.77 16.09
N PHE A 904 -48.48 42.79 14.92
CA PHE A 904 -48.03 41.59 14.24
C PHE A 904 -46.81 40.95 14.91
N TRP A 905 -45.83 41.73 15.40
CA TRP A 905 -44.74 41.17 16.20
C TRP A 905 -45.23 40.54 17.51
N ARG A 906 -46.24 41.11 18.17
CA ARG A 906 -46.89 40.44 19.33
C ARG A 906 -47.52 39.12 18.93
N LYS A 907 -48.29 39.09 17.84
CA LYS A 907 -48.92 37.86 17.34
C LYS A 907 -47.90 36.77 16.99
N SER A 908 -46.73 37.14 16.46
CA SER A 908 -45.61 36.24 16.22
C SER A 908 -45.10 35.64 17.55
N VAL A 909 -44.77 36.50 18.51
CA VAL A 909 -44.32 36.11 19.86
C VAL A 909 -45.34 35.24 20.62
N ASP A 910 -46.63 35.50 20.44
CA ASP A 910 -47.72 34.75 21.07
C ASP A 910 -47.84 33.31 20.55
N GLN A 911 -47.24 32.98 19.40
CA GLN A 911 -47.17 31.59 18.92
C GLN A 911 -46.21 30.75 19.77
N GLY A 912 -45.27 31.38 20.49
CA GLY A 912 -44.38 30.71 21.43
C GLY A 912 -43.31 29.83 20.78
N VAL A 913 -42.94 30.07 19.52
CA VAL A 913 -41.95 29.30 18.74
C VAL A 913 -40.56 29.90 18.93
N LEU A 914 -39.98 29.68 20.12
CA LEU A 914 -38.76 30.33 20.61
C LEU A 914 -37.50 29.96 19.82
N GLU A 915 -37.50 28.80 19.18
CA GLU A 915 -36.40 28.27 18.38
C GLU A 915 -36.23 28.96 17.01
N PHE A 916 -37.20 29.77 16.60
CA PHE A 916 -37.15 30.47 15.32
C PHE A 916 -36.52 31.86 15.46
N LEU A 917 -35.74 32.24 14.44
CA LEU A 917 -35.13 33.57 14.35
C LEU A 917 -36.20 34.67 14.38
N GLU A 918 -37.38 34.40 13.82
CA GLU A 918 -38.51 35.31 13.71
C GLU A 918 -39.10 35.68 15.07
N ASP A 919 -39.22 34.75 16.02
CA ASP A 919 -39.64 35.06 17.40
C ASP A 919 -38.58 35.92 18.10
N MET A 920 -37.30 35.55 17.98
CA MET A 920 -36.18 36.31 18.55
C MET A 920 -36.15 37.76 17.99
N ALA A 921 -36.33 37.90 16.68
CA ALA A 921 -36.36 39.16 15.98
C ALA A 921 -37.60 40.01 16.32
N ALA A 922 -38.78 39.40 16.44
CA ALA A 922 -39.99 40.08 16.90
C ALA A 922 -39.82 40.65 18.32
N ARG A 923 -39.19 39.89 19.23
CA ARG A 923 -38.85 40.36 20.60
C ARG A 923 -37.82 41.48 20.61
N LEU A 924 -36.88 41.48 19.67
CA LEU A 924 -35.93 42.59 19.49
C LEU A 924 -36.69 43.86 19.10
N ARG A 925 -37.57 43.79 18.10
CA ARG A 925 -38.41 44.92 17.64
C ARG A 925 -39.32 45.49 18.72
N LEU A 926 -40.00 44.63 19.47
CA LEU A 926 -40.94 45.04 20.51
C LEU A 926 -40.31 45.82 21.67
N ALA A 927 -38.98 45.81 21.77
CA ALA A 927 -38.26 46.53 22.80
C ALA A 927 -37.36 47.66 22.28
N GLU A 928 -37.41 47.94 20.98
CA GLU A 928 -36.87 49.19 20.46
C GLU A 928 -37.71 50.36 21.02
N PRO A 929 -37.09 51.41 21.58
CA PRO A 929 -37.83 52.59 22.04
C PRO A 929 -38.64 53.23 20.90
N ALA A 930 -39.77 53.84 21.28
CA ALA A 930 -40.78 54.39 20.37
C ALA A 930 -40.23 55.48 19.45
#